data_AF-A0A8S1TK61-F1
#
_entry.id   AF-A0A8S1TK61-F1
#
_cell.length_a   1.000
_cell.length_b   1.000
_cell.length_c   1.000
_cell.angle_alpha   90.00
_cell.angle_beta   90.00
_cell.angle_gamma   90.00
#
_symmetry.space_group_name_H-M   'P 1'
#
loop_
_entity.id
_entity.type
_entity.pdbx_description
1 polymer ?
#
loop_
_entity_poly.entity_id
_entity_poly.type
_entity_poly.pdbx_seq_one_letter_code
_entity_poly.pdbx_strand_id
1 'polypeptide(L)'
;MLFLVIALQSSLAQQVYEQNTHIAFLENSNFKQLNQHESNFEEEEPSGSNVLFYYHQYANFITWAILVDLGIIANRYGILLQYKIEVHAIIMTLVIVPSVLAELFMIFGDAEPELYGQEGLEDIHGLVGFFFLGVLILQAIGGIVLKFCKQSLQIQNYLKIQSLFHIYLGYAIYILGKIELGFGYYLSYTNAPNEGEGSLISFWCVYSIMFFWRIIFEFFYQNGKIYQMFKKEEERPRQHSGSLQDSLLIQYITQNEQSQLQNEFQNKFWVIFNNEIIDLTEFVHPGGQYIWKKVKGREISRFIYGGCGLEDDTAKQFQHSHNATVLLKNNVIGTLNQIAFITPIDESAKSTQWRLETIKVLNDKTSYFGFQNPQYRILSQFTSIHSFGKYFQIQSFESKNVPIRQYTCVSSMAPENADYRRELVKYIEFIVNNNQQTKQPLQPKYLNELPMIIKCYDSQNGFSKYVHNHKGEFYDIQGPFGPPHGIPNRGKIVIICGGTGIFPFLDLLDFLLKTITYSITLNKFGKQVADNLNPHECQFNTNIHITLFFAVANRAELIGSDILFPIIQLQKHLESEVLRLIIKIRGERYEGVETIDERFSKVMFDRVLGKNLDYQRYLICGPPQMQASVPPILQEMGVQDHLIHFI
;
A
#
# COMPACT_ATOMS: atom_id res chain seq x y z
N MET A 1 -12.25 -32.14 19.31
CA MET A 1 -11.03 -32.83 19.80
C MET A 1 -10.71 -32.46 21.25
N LEU A 2 -10.59 -31.18 21.63
CA LEU A 2 -10.42 -30.78 23.05
C LEU A 2 -11.57 -31.29 23.95
N PHE A 3 -12.82 -31.16 23.51
CA PHE A 3 -13.98 -31.77 24.17
C PHE A 3 -13.95 -33.31 24.19
N LEU A 4 -13.27 -33.94 23.23
CA LEU A 4 -13.13 -35.40 23.18
C LEU A 4 -12.07 -35.87 24.20
N VAL A 5 -11.00 -35.08 24.38
CA VAL A 5 -9.96 -35.32 25.40
C VAL A 5 -10.52 -35.08 26.81
N ILE A 6 -11.31 -34.01 27.01
CA ILE A 6 -12.00 -33.75 28.27
C ILE A 6 -13.03 -34.85 28.57
N ALA A 7 -13.79 -35.31 27.56
CA ALA A 7 -14.72 -36.42 27.71
C ALA A 7 -14.01 -37.75 28.04
N LEU A 8 -12.88 -38.04 27.37
CA LEU A 8 -12.06 -39.23 27.64
C LEU A 8 -11.41 -39.18 29.03
N GLN A 9 -10.96 -38.01 29.49
CA GLN A 9 -10.46 -37.83 30.85
C GLN A 9 -11.56 -37.99 31.90
N SER A 10 -12.78 -37.48 31.64
CA SER A 10 -13.92 -37.69 32.53
C SER A 10 -14.35 -39.16 32.58
N SER A 11 -14.30 -39.86 31.44
CA SER A 11 -14.62 -41.29 31.34
C SER A 11 -13.58 -42.15 32.05
N LEU A 12 -12.29 -41.83 31.93
CA LEU A 12 -11.23 -42.53 32.65
C LEU A 12 -11.31 -42.26 34.16
N ALA A 13 -11.58 -41.02 34.57
CA ALA A 13 -11.77 -40.67 35.98
C ALA A 13 -12.97 -41.41 36.58
N GLN A 14 -14.06 -41.56 35.82
CA GLN A 14 -15.24 -42.29 36.25
C GLN A 14 -15.00 -43.81 36.31
N GLN A 15 -14.19 -44.36 35.40
CA GLN A 15 -13.83 -45.78 35.40
C GLN A 15 -12.86 -46.15 36.53
N VAL A 16 -11.93 -45.25 36.87
CA VAL A 16 -11.03 -45.38 38.03
C VAL A 16 -11.81 -45.22 39.34
N TYR A 17 -12.79 -44.31 39.38
CA TYR A 17 -13.69 -44.17 40.53
C TYR A 17 -14.53 -45.44 40.75
N GLU A 18 -15.10 -46.02 39.69
CA GLU A 18 -15.86 -47.27 39.78
C GLU A 18 -14.99 -48.47 40.20
N GLN A 19 -13.75 -48.59 39.69
CA GLN A 19 -12.80 -49.62 40.14
C GLN A 19 -12.41 -49.45 41.61
N ASN A 20 -12.18 -48.21 42.06
CA ASN A 20 -11.83 -47.94 43.45
C ASN A 20 -13.02 -48.16 44.41
N THR A 21 -14.26 -47.90 43.99
CA THR A 21 -15.45 -48.27 44.78
C THR A 21 -15.66 -49.79 44.88
N HIS A 22 -15.22 -50.57 43.89
CA HIS A 22 -15.30 -52.03 43.94
C HIS A 22 -14.21 -52.65 44.84
N ILE A 23 -13.04 -52.02 44.93
CA ILE A 23 -11.97 -52.40 45.87
C ILE A 23 -12.37 -52.04 47.31
N ALA A 24 -12.95 -50.83 47.51
CA ALA A 24 -13.47 -50.41 48.82
C ALA A 24 -14.62 -51.29 49.34
N PHE A 25 -15.38 -51.95 48.45
CA PHE A 25 -16.42 -52.91 48.84
C PHE A 25 -15.86 -54.28 49.26
N LEU A 26 -14.71 -54.69 48.71
CA LEU A 26 -14.06 -55.97 49.06
C LEU A 26 -13.16 -55.87 50.30
N GLU A 27 -12.71 -54.67 50.68
CA GLU A 27 -11.98 -54.46 51.94
C GLU A 27 -12.91 -54.32 53.16
N ASN A 28 -14.20 -54.06 52.94
CA ASN A 28 -15.17 -53.86 54.02
C ASN A 28 -15.64 -55.15 54.71
N SER A 29 -15.20 -56.34 54.26
CA SER A 29 -15.48 -57.62 54.94
C SER A 29 -14.38 -58.08 55.90
N ASN A 30 -13.22 -57.38 55.96
CA ASN A 30 -12.16 -57.65 56.94
C ASN A 30 -11.97 -56.53 57.99
N PHE A 31 -12.77 -55.46 57.92
CA PHE A 31 -12.58 -54.27 58.76
C PHE A 31 -13.40 -54.29 60.06
N LYS A 32 -13.32 -55.38 60.83
CA LYS A 32 -13.90 -55.46 62.19
C LYS A 32 -12.88 -55.73 63.30
N GLN A 33 -11.57 -55.65 63.02
CA GLN A 33 -10.52 -55.84 64.02
C GLN A 33 -9.43 -54.76 64.06
N LEU A 34 -9.62 -53.60 63.42
CA LEU A 34 -8.65 -52.49 63.46
C LEU A 34 -9.19 -51.16 64.03
N ASN A 35 -10.31 -51.17 64.76
CA ASN A 35 -10.86 -49.96 65.40
C ASN A 35 -10.36 -49.78 66.84
N GLN A 36 -9.05 -49.66 67.06
CA GLN A 36 -8.48 -49.16 68.32
C GLN A 36 -7.22 -48.29 68.15
N HIS A 37 -6.98 -47.73 66.96
CA HIS A 37 -6.00 -46.65 66.78
C HIS A 37 -6.66 -45.43 66.11
N GLU A 38 -7.63 -44.82 66.80
CA GLU A 38 -7.95 -43.41 66.59
C GLU A 38 -6.88 -42.57 67.29
N SER A 39 -5.74 -42.40 66.63
CA SER A 39 -4.81 -41.32 66.94
C SER A 39 -5.23 -40.10 66.13
N ASN A 40 -5.62 -39.03 66.83
CA ASN A 40 -5.65 -37.62 66.42
C ASN A 40 -5.24 -37.38 64.96
N PHE A 41 -6.20 -37.46 64.02
CA PHE A 41 -6.10 -36.69 62.80
C PHE A 41 -6.48 -35.26 63.20
N GLU A 42 -5.48 -34.47 63.58
CA GLU A 42 -5.61 -33.03 63.49
C GLU A 42 -5.90 -32.74 62.02
N GLU A 43 -7.09 -32.21 61.72
CA GLU A 43 -7.35 -31.58 60.42
C GLU A 43 -6.34 -30.43 60.34
N GLU A 44 -5.19 -30.69 59.72
CA GLU A 44 -4.26 -29.64 59.32
C GLU A 44 -5.06 -28.69 58.43
N GLU A 45 -5.47 -27.54 58.99
CA GLU A 45 -6.08 -26.49 58.20
C GLU A 45 -5.15 -26.23 57.02
N PRO A 46 -5.65 -26.32 55.77
CA PRO A 46 -4.82 -26.12 54.60
C PRO A 46 -4.17 -24.75 54.73
N SER A 47 -2.85 -24.74 54.96
CA SER A 47 -2.10 -23.52 55.16
C SER A 47 -2.33 -22.63 53.94
N GLY A 48 -2.66 -21.36 54.16
CA GLY A 48 -2.94 -20.40 53.08
C GLY A 48 -1.79 -20.29 52.05
N SER A 49 -0.57 -20.68 52.45
CA SER A 49 0.60 -20.81 51.58
C SER A 49 0.39 -21.79 50.41
N ASN A 50 -0.27 -22.92 50.64
CA ASN A 50 -0.52 -23.92 49.59
C ASN A 50 -1.45 -23.37 48.51
N VAL A 51 -2.46 -22.59 48.89
CA VAL A 51 -3.40 -21.97 47.94
C VAL A 51 -2.68 -20.98 47.01
N LEU A 52 -1.78 -20.16 47.57
CA LEU A 52 -1.01 -19.18 46.79
C LEU A 52 -0.01 -19.87 45.85
N PHE A 53 0.64 -20.93 46.32
CA PHE A 53 1.53 -21.75 45.49
C PHE A 53 0.79 -22.38 44.30
N TYR A 54 -0.34 -23.06 44.53
CA TYR A 54 -1.11 -23.66 43.45
C TYR A 54 -1.69 -22.59 42.51
N TYR A 55 -2.10 -21.43 43.02
CA TYR A 55 -2.49 -20.31 42.17
C TYR A 55 -1.34 -19.86 41.28
N HIS A 56 -0.15 -19.64 41.83
CA HIS A 56 1.05 -19.27 41.07
C HIS A 56 1.36 -20.31 39.99
N GLN A 57 1.42 -21.59 40.36
CA GLN A 57 1.71 -22.70 39.46
C GLN A 57 0.71 -22.78 38.29
N TYR A 58 -0.59 -22.86 38.59
CA TYR A 58 -1.61 -23.04 37.56
C TYR A 58 -1.87 -21.76 36.75
N ALA A 59 -1.82 -20.58 37.35
CA ALA A 59 -1.96 -19.33 36.62
C ALA A 59 -0.82 -19.18 35.60
N ASN A 60 0.43 -19.34 36.03
CA ASN A 60 1.59 -19.25 35.14
C ASN A 60 1.60 -20.37 34.10
N PHE A 61 1.12 -21.58 34.43
CA PHE A 61 0.94 -22.63 33.43
C PHE A 61 -0.06 -22.23 32.35
N ILE A 62 -1.27 -21.79 32.71
CA ILE A 62 -2.29 -21.42 31.72
C ILE A 62 -1.80 -20.24 30.86
N THR A 63 -1.21 -19.22 31.48
CA THR A 63 -0.76 -18.03 30.74
C THR A 63 0.44 -18.34 29.85
N TRP A 64 1.50 -18.93 30.39
CA TRP A 64 2.76 -19.14 29.65
C TRP A 64 2.79 -20.41 28.81
N ALA A 65 2.13 -21.50 29.20
CA ALA A 65 2.09 -22.71 28.39
C ALA A 65 1.13 -22.58 27.20
N ILE A 66 0.03 -21.82 27.34
CA ILE A 66 -1.06 -21.79 26.36
C ILE A 66 -1.29 -20.37 25.80
N LEU A 67 -1.68 -19.40 26.64
CA LEU A 67 -2.17 -18.10 26.16
C LEU A 67 -1.11 -17.28 25.43
N VAL A 68 0.15 -17.32 25.87
CA VAL A 68 1.24 -16.62 25.18
C VAL A 68 1.41 -17.11 23.74
N ASP A 69 1.38 -18.42 23.52
CA ASP A 69 1.46 -18.98 22.17
C ASP A 69 0.26 -18.57 21.32
N LEU A 70 -0.96 -18.61 21.89
CA LEU A 70 -2.16 -18.11 21.20
C LEU A 70 -2.05 -16.63 20.83
N GLY A 71 -1.50 -15.80 21.72
CA GLY A 71 -1.30 -14.38 21.46
C GLY A 71 -0.25 -14.10 20.38
N ILE A 72 0.82 -14.91 20.31
CA ILE A 72 1.82 -14.85 19.23
C ILE A 72 1.21 -15.31 17.91
N ILE A 73 0.48 -16.43 17.92
CA ILE A 73 -0.23 -17.00 16.75
C ILE A 73 -1.24 -15.97 16.20
N ALA A 74 -2.05 -15.36 17.06
CA ALA A 74 -3.04 -14.35 16.68
C ALA A 74 -2.39 -13.13 15.99
N ASN A 75 -1.28 -12.61 16.53
CA ASN A 75 -0.59 -11.47 15.93
C ASN A 75 0.12 -11.82 14.61
N ARG A 76 0.78 -12.99 14.56
CA ARG A 76 1.59 -13.42 13.41
C ARG A 76 0.73 -13.87 12.23
N TYR A 77 -0.28 -14.70 12.49
CA TYR A 77 -1.10 -15.34 11.44
C TYR A 77 -2.44 -14.64 11.23
N GLY A 78 -2.93 -13.87 12.20
CA GLY A 78 -4.12 -13.02 12.08
C GLY A 78 -3.88 -11.77 11.22
N ILE A 79 -2.98 -11.81 10.24
CA ILE A 79 -2.69 -10.66 9.37
C ILE A 79 -3.92 -10.14 8.62
N LEU A 80 -4.93 -11.01 8.44
CA LEU A 80 -6.22 -10.73 7.81
C LEU A 80 -7.29 -10.25 8.77
N LEU A 81 -7.07 -10.36 10.09
CA LEU A 81 -8.02 -9.88 11.08
C LEU A 81 -7.84 -8.38 11.26
N GLN A 82 -8.93 -7.65 11.04
CA GLN A 82 -9.02 -6.20 11.27
C GLN A 82 -8.51 -5.81 12.66
N TYR A 83 -8.91 -6.59 13.67
CA TYR A 83 -8.63 -6.34 15.09
C TYR A 83 -7.41 -7.11 15.63
N LYS A 84 -6.45 -7.50 14.78
CA LYS A 84 -5.36 -8.39 15.22
C LYS A 84 -4.50 -7.79 16.34
N ILE A 85 -4.28 -6.47 16.33
CA ILE A 85 -3.47 -5.79 17.35
C ILE A 85 -4.24 -5.77 18.67
N GLU A 86 -5.55 -5.55 18.61
CA GLU A 86 -6.47 -5.57 19.74
C GLU A 86 -6.56 -6.99 20.34
N VAL A 87 -6.75 -8.01 19.51
CA VAL A 87 -6.77 -9.42 19.95
C VAL A 87 -5.45 -9.80 20.61
N HIS A 88 -4.31 -9.44 20.01
CA HIS A 88 -3.01 -9.66 20.62
C HIS A 88 -2.87 -8.94 21.96
N ALA A 89 -3.25 -7.67 22.04
CA ALA A 89 -3.17 -6.88 23.26
C ALA A 89 -4.08 -7.44 24.36
N ILE A 90 -5.30 -7.89 24.04
CA ILE A 90 -6.23 -8.52 24.98
C ILE A 90 -5.62 -9.82 25.52
N ILE A 91 -5.16 -10.72 24.64
CA ILE A 91 -4.56 -11.99 25.08
C ILE A 91 -3.31 -11.73 25.94
N MET A 92 -2.43 -10.81 25.55
CA MET A 92 -1.25 -10.49 26.34
C MET A 92 -1.59 -9.82 27.67
N THR A 93 -2.67 -9.03 27.74
CA THR A 93 -3.17 -8.49 29.02
C THR A 93 -3.65 -9.62 29.94
N LEU A 94 -4.33 -10.63 29.39
CA LEU A 94 -4.74 -11.83 30.12
C LEU A 94 -3.56 -12.75 30.51
N VAL A 95 -2.39 -12.59 29.90
CA VAL A 95 -1.15 -13.23 30.35
C VAL A 95 -0.52 -12.43 31.49
N ILE A 96 -0.34 -11.13 31.27
CA ILE A 96 0.43 -10.26 32.14
C ILE A 96 -0.27 -10.08 33.49
N VAL A 97 -1.58 -9.81 33.52
CA VAL A 97 -2.28 -9.52 34.77
C VAL A 97 -2.24 -10.71 35.75
N PRO A 98 -2.59 -11.95 35.35
CA PRO A 98 -2.51 -13.09 36.27
C PRO A 98 -1.07 -13.42 36.68
N SER A 99 -0.09 -13.34 35.76
CA SER A 99 1.30 -13.58 36.13
C SER A 99 1.83 -12.54 37.11
N VAL A 100 1.53 -11.25 36.91
CA VAL A 100 1.90 -10.19 37.87
C VAL A 100 1.25 -10.45 39.24
N LEU A 101 -0.04 -10.80 39.28
CA LEU A 101 -0.73 -11.10 40.54
C LEU A 101 -0.15 -12.34 41.23
N ALA A 102 0.14 -13.40 40.48
CA ALA A 102 0.79 -14.60 40.99
C ALA A 102 2.15 -14.29 41.63
N GLU A 103 3.01 -13.53 40.94
CA GLU A 103 4.31 -13.13 41.51
C GLU A 103 4.14 -12.24 42.75
N LEU A 104 3.25 -11.26 42.72
CA LEU A 104 3.02 -10.37 43.87
C LEU A 104 2.49 -11.15 45.08
N PHE A 105 1.60 -12.13 44.88
CA PHE A 105 1.13 -12.97 45.97
C PHE A 105 2.21 -13.88 46.54
N MET A 106 3.12 -14.39 45.72
CA MET A 106 4.28 -15.15 46.22
C MET A 106 5.24 -14.25 47.00
N ILE A 107 5.51 -13.03 46.51
CA ILE A 107 6.43 -12.07 47.14
C ILE A 107 5.89 -11.53 48.48
N PHE A 108 4.58 -11.24 48.56
CA PHE A 108 3.99 -10.59 49.74
C PHE A 108 3.26 -11.55 50.68
N GLY A 109 2.96 -12.77 50.23
CA GLY A 109 2.20 -13.74 51.00
C GLY A 109 3.02 -14.55 52.00
N ASP A 110 4.35 -14.36 52.05
CA ASP A 110 5.31 -15.25 52.74
C ASP A 110 4.99 -16.73 52.47
N ALA A 111 4.54 -17.01 51.25
CA ALA A 111 4.02 -18.30 50.84
C ALA A 111 5.13 -19.18 50.27
N GLU A 112 6.26 -19.25 50.95
CA GLU A 112 7.27 -20.27 50.69
C GLU A 112 6.68 -21.60 51.21
N PRO A 113 6.23 -22.51 50.33
CA PRO A 113 5.83 -23.83 50.76
C PRO A 113 7.05 -24.53 51.37
N GLU A 114 6.84 -25.34 52.41
CA GLU A 114 7.87 -26.24 52.95
C GLU A 114 8.36 -27.29 51.91
N LEU A 115 7.70 -27.35 50.75
CA LEU A 115 8.03 -28.18 49.59
C LEU A 115 9.29 -27.71 48.85
N TYR A 116 10.30 -27.18 49.53
CA TYR A 116 11.46 -26.54 48.91
C TYR A 116 12.73 -27.04 49.61
N GLY A 117 13.29 -28.13 49.05
CA GLY A 117 14.39 -28.90 49.62
C GLY A 117 15.76 -28.63 48.99
N GLN A 118 15.87 -27.69 48.06
CA GLN A 118 17.14 -27.33 47.42
C GLN A 118 17.36 -25.81 47.46
N GLU A 119 17.95 -25.35 48.56
CA GLU A 119 18.19 -23.93 48.89
C GLU A 119 18.75 -23.08 47.72
N GLY A 120 19.51 -23.67 46.79
CA GLY A 120 20.11 -22.91 45.68
C GLY A 120 19.24 -22.69 44.43
N LEU A 121 18.32 -23.60 44.09
CA LEU A 121 17.51 -23.46 42.86
C LEU A 121 16.31 -22.55 43.06
N GLU A 122 15.79 -22.50 44.28
CA GLU A 122 14.67 -21.64 44.69
C GLU A 122 15.07 -20.17 44.62
N ASP A 123 16.21 -19.81 45.20
CA ASP A 123 16.80 -18.47 45.12
C ASP A 123 16.97 -18.01 43.67
N ILE A 124 17.43 -18.91 42.79
CA ILE A 124 17.61 -18.63 41.37
C ILE A 124 16.26 -18.42 40.69
N HIS A 125 15.28 -19.29 40.93
CA HIS A 125 13.94 -19.17 40.34
C HIS A 125 13.25 -17.87 40.79
N GLY A 126 13.30 -17.54 42.08
CA GLY A 126 12.75 -16.30 42.61
C GLY A 126 13.44 -15.05 42.04
N LEU A 127 14.78 -15.06 41.95
CA LEU A 127 15.55 -13.95 41.39
C LEU A 127 15.24 -13.74 39.89
N VAL A 128 15.22 -14.83 39.11
CA VAL A 128 14.91 -14.73 37.68
C VAL A 128 13.46 -14.35 37.47
N GLY A 129 12.51 -14.89 38.26
CA GLY A 129 11.10 -14.50 38.28
C GLY A 129 10.90 -13.01 38.55
N PHE A 130 11.61 -12.45 39.53
CA PHE A 130 11.55 -11.01 39.82
C PHE A 130 12.09 -10.15 38.66
N PHE A 131 13.23 -10.52 38.07
CA PHE A 131 13.76 -9.82 36.89
C PHE A 131 12.79 -9.94 35.71
N PHE A 132 12.24 -11.12 35.50
CA PHE A 132 11.27 -11.43 34.47
C PHE A 132 10.01 -10.56 34.58
N LEU A 133 9.49 -10.38 35.80
CA LEU A 133 8.37 -9.49 36.09
C LEU A 133 8.64 -8.04 35.64
N GLY A 134 9.83 -7.50 35.96
CA GLY A 134 10.21 -6.15 35.55
C GLY A 134 10.26 -6.00 34.02
N VAL A 135 10.83 -6.98 33.33
CA VAL A 135 10.92 -7.00 31.85
C VAL A 135 9.53 -7.19 31.21
N LEU A 136 8.65 -7.98 31.83
CA LEU A 136 7.27 -8.18 31.39
C LEU A 136 6.46 -6.88 31.43
N ILE A 137 6.57 -6.11 32.52
CA ILE A 137 5.92 -4.80 32.65
C ILE A 137 6.45 -3.83 31.59
N LEU A 138 7.77 -3.78 31.38
CA LEU A 138 8.39 -2.95 30.35
C LEU A 138 7.86 -3.31 28.95
N GLN A 139 7.73 -4.60 28.64
CA GLN A 139 7.18 -5.09 27.38
C GLN A 139 5.71 -4.70 27.19
N ALA A 140 4.91 -4.73 28.26
CA ALA A 140 3.51 -4.29 28.25
C ALA A 140 3.40 -2.80 27.90
N ILE A 141 4.16 -1.95 28.58
CA ILE A 141 4.23 -0.51 28.33
C ILE A 141 4.69 -0.27 26.89
N GLY A 142 5.75 -0.95 26.45
CA GLY A 142 6.25 -0.88 25.08
C GLY A 142 5.18 -1.24 24.03
N GLY A 143 4.36 -2.25 24.30
CA GLY A 143 3.23 -2.64 23.44
C GLY A 143 2.15 -1.56 23.34
N ILE A 144 1.79 -0.95 24.48
CA ILE A 144 0.82 0.16 24.54
C ILE A 144 1.35 1.38 23.77
N VAL A 145 2.60 1.77 24.01
CA VAL A 145 3.25 2.88 23.29
C VAL A 145 3.28 2.60 21.79
N LEU A 146 3.65 1.38 21.37
CA LEU A 146 3.68 0.99 19.97
C LEU A 146 2.29 1.06 19.33
N LYS A 147 1.23 0.66 20.04
CA LYS A 147 -0.16 0.79 19.57
C LYS A 147 -0.52 2.24 19.31
N PHE A 148 -0.25 3.14 20.26
CA PHE A 148 -0.50 4.57 20.08
C PHE A 148 0.34 5.16 18.96
N CYS A 149 1.62 4.79 18.83
CA CYS A 149 2.48 5.23 17.73
C CYS A 149 1.95 4.77 16.36
N LYS A 150 1.44 3.54 16.23
CA LYS A 150 0.86 3.04 14.98
C LYS A 150 -0.46 3.74 14.62
N GLN A 151 -1.27 4.06 15.63
CA GLN A 151 -2.54 4.77 15.46
C GLN A 151 -2.35 6.29 15.25
N SER A 152 -1.18 6.83 15.59
CA SER A 152 -0.85 8.24 15.41
C SER A 152 -0.82 8.63 13.92
N LEU A 153 -1.37 9.81 13.62
CA LEU A 153 -1.29 10.46 12.31
C LEU A 153 0.03 11.19 12.08
N GLN A 154 0.88 11.29 13.10
CA GLN A 154 2.19 11.94 13.00
C GLN A 154 3.25 10.97 12.46
N ILE A 155 4.25 11.52 11.75
CA ILE A 155 5.37 10.75 11.23
C ILE A 155 6.21 10.24 12.42
N GLN A 156 6.46 8.94 12.45
CA GLN A 156 7.22 8.28 13.52
C GLN A 156 8.47 7.62 12.92
N ASN A 157 9.58 8.37 12.89
CA ASN A 157 10.86 7.89 12.35
C ASN A 157 11.38 6.63 13.07
N TYR A 158 11.01 6.47 14.35
CA TYR A 158 11.47 5.37 15.19
C TYR A 158 10.51 4.18 15.26
N LEU A 159 9.38 4.21 14.53
CA LEU A 159 8.36 3.15 14.61
C LEU A 159 8.92 1.76 14.30
N LYS A 160 9.82 1.68 13.31
CA LYS A 160 10.48 0.41 12.94
C LYS A 160 11.38 -0.10 14.07
N ILE A 161 12.15 0.79 14.71
CA ILE A 161 13.06 0.43 15.80
C ILE A 161 12.25 0.00 17.03
N GLN A 162 11.21 0.75 17.40
CA GLN A 162 10.31 0.41 18.50
C GLN A 162 9.61 -0.93 18.25
N SER A 163 9.14 -1.18 17.02
CA SER A 163 8.53 -2.45 16.67
C SER A 163 9.53 -3.62 16.73
N LEU A 164 10.77 -3.43 16.28
CA LEU A 164 11.80 -4.47 16.36
C LEU A 164 12.19 -4.75 17.81
N PHE A 165 12.37 -3.70 18.62
CA PHE A 165 12.64 -3.85 20.05
C PHE A 165 11.53 -4.65 20.74
N HIS A 166 10.26 -4.28 20.53
CA HIS A 166 9.12 -5.02 21.09
C HIS A 166 9.07 -6.48 20.62
N ILE A 167 9.39 -6.76 19.34
CA ILE A 167 9.41 -8.13 18.80
C ILE A 167 10.53 -8.95 19.45
N TYR A 168 11.77 -8.45 19.47
CA TYR A 168 12.91 -9.20 20.00
C TYR A 168 12.85 -9.36 21.51
N LEU A 169 12.45 -8.31 22.23
CA LEU A 169 12.23 -8.39 23.67
C LEU A 169 11.10 -9.38 24.00
N GLY A 170 10.01 -9.35 23.22
CA GLY A 170 8.92 -10.33 23.35
C GLY A 170 9.38 -11.77 23.13
N TYR A 171 10.27 -12.04 22.17
CA TYR A 171 10.86 -13.37 21.99
C TYR A 171 11.80 -13.78 23.12
N ALA A 172 12.60 -12.85 23.65
CA ALA A 172 13.46 -13.12 24.80
C ALA A 172 12.61 -13.49 26.03
N ILE A 173 11.57 -12.71 26.33
CA ILE A 173 10.60 -12.99 27.40
C ILE A 173 9.90 -14.34 27.16
N TYR A 174 9.48 -14.62 25.93
CA TYR A 174 8.86 -15.92 25.62
C TYR A 174 9.78 -17.09 25.98
N ILE A 175 11.06 -17.04 25.59
CA ILE A 175 12.03 -18.11 25.88
C ILE A 175 12.25 -18.22 27.39
N LEU A 176 12.51 -17.10 28.07
CA LEU A 176 12.73 -17.08 29.52
C LEU A 176 11.51 -17.61 30.27
N GLY A 177 10.30 -17.19 29.92
CA GLY A 177 9.07 -17.65 30.58
C GLY A 177 8.83 -19.16 30.41
N LYS A 178 9.23 -19.75 29.27
CA LYS A 178 9.16 -21.21 29.10
C LYS A 178 10.19 -21.94 29.95
N ILE A 179 11.39 -21.38 30.12
CA ILE A 179 12.45 -21.93 30.98
C ILE A 179 12.01 -21.86 32.44
N GLU A 180 11.55 -20.69 32.90
CA GLU A 180 11.05 -20.48 34.27
C GLU A 180 9.89 -21.41 34.60
N LEU A 181 8.93 -21.57 33.69
CA LEU A 181 7.84 -22.53 33.88
C LEU A 181 8.37 -23.97 34.00
N GLY A 182 9.36 -24.34 33.18
CA GLY A 182 10.00 -25.65 33.27
C GLY A 182 10.73 -25.86 34.61
N PHE A 183 11.42 -24.84 35.13
CA PHE A 183 12.05 -24.89 36.44
C PHE A 183 11.04 -25.01 37.58
N GLY A 184 9.94 -24.24 37.55
CA GLY A 184 8.87 -24.36 38.55
C GLY A 184 8.30 -25.77 38.63
N TYR A 185 7.98 -26.39 37.48
CA TYR A 185 7.50 -27.78 37.45
C TYR A 185 8.56 -28.81 37.84
N TYR A 186 9.84 -28.56 37.52
CA TYR A 186 10.94 -29.41 37.96
C TYR A 186 11.09 -29.37 39.48
N LEU A 187 11.01 -28.19 40.10
CA LEU A 187 11.03 -28.03 41.56
C LEU A 187 9.84 -28.73 42.22
N SER A 188 8.63 -28.59 41.67
CA SER A 188 7.46 -29.34 42.16
C SER A 188 7.67 -30.86 42.09
N TYR A 189 8.31 -31.35 41.02
CA TYR A 189 8.65 -32.77 40.86
C TYR A 189 9.68 -33.26 41.88
N THR A 190 10.76 -32.51 42.11
CA THR A 190 11.80 -32.94 43.05
C THR A 190 11.30 -32.98 44.48
N ASN A 191 10.37 -32.10 44.84
CA ASN A 191 9.95 -31.91 46.22
C ASN A 191 8.67 -32.68 46.59
N ALA A 192 7.82 -33.01 45.61
CA ALA A 192 6.67 -33.87 45.78
C ALA A 192 6.63 -34.95 44.68
N PRO A 193 7.45 -36.02 44.74
CA PRO A 193 7.65 -36.93 43.62
C PRO A 193 6.35 -37.54 43.06
N ASN A 194 5.42 -37.93 43.95
CA ASN A 194 4.17 -38.58 43.55
C ASN A 194 3.18 -37.62 42.88
N GLU A 195 3.09 -36.37 43.32
CA GLU A 195 2.17 -35.37 42.77
C GLU A 195 2.78 -34.56 41.62
N GLY A 196 4.09 -34.32 41.73
CA GLY A 196 4.89 -33.56 40.79
C GLY A 196 5.22 -34.32 39.51
N GLU A 197 5.28 -35.67 39.52
CA GLU A 197 5.50 -36.45 38.30
C GLU A 197 4.35 -36.25 37.30
N GLY A 198 3.11 -36.36 37.76
CA GLY A 198 1.93 -36.12 36.93
C GLY A 198 1.88 -34.69 36.39
N SER A 199 2.27 -33.73 37.23
CA SER A 199 2.35 -32.30 36.87
C SER A 199 3.41 -32.02 35.79
N LEU A 200 4.61 -32.60 35.92
CA LEU A 200 5.70 -32.45 34.96
C LEU A 200 5.39 -33.11 33.62
N ILE A 201 4.80 -34.32 33.62
CA ILE A 201 4.35 -35.00 32.40
C ILE A 201 3.28 -34.15 31.70
N SER A 202 2.30 -33.65 32.45
CA SER A 202 1.24 -32.78 31.92
C SER A 202 1.81 -31.53 31.25
N PHE A 203 2.80 -30.90 31.88
CA PHE A 203 3.51 -29.75 31.31
C PHE A 203 4.15 -30.08 29.95
N TRP A 204 4.94 -31.15 29.86
CA TRP A 204 5.62 -31.54 28.62
C TRP A 204 4.64 -31.94 27.51
N CYS A 205 3.54 -32.61 27.85
CA CYS A 205 2.49 -32.93 26.89
C CYS A 205 1.87 -31.67 26.29
N VAL A 206 1.43 -30.71 27.14
CA VAL A 206 0.82 -29.47 26.67
C VAL A 206 1.82 -28.63 25.87
N TYR A 207 3.06 -28.49 26.36
CA TYR A 207 4.11 -27.76 25.67
C TYR A 207 4.41 -28.35 24.28
N SER A 208 4.55 -29.69 24.19
CA SER A 208 4.78 -30.37 22.92
C SER A 208 3.64 -30.14 21.95
N ILE A 209 2.39 -30.27 22.40
CA ILE A 209 1.21 -30.01 21.57
C ILE A 209 1.23 -28.58 21.02
N MET A 210 1.45 -27.57 21.87
CA MET A 210 1.49 -26.17 21.44
C MET A 210 2.65 -25.89 20.47
N PHE A 211 3.81 -26.49 20.71
CA PHE A 211 4.96 -26.38 19.83
C PHE A 211 4.69 -26.99 18.45
N PHE A 212 4.11 -28.20 18.39
CA PHE A 212 3.72 -28.84 17.13
C PHE A 212 2.66 -28.01 16.39
N TRP A 213 1.64 -27.49 17.08
CA TRP A 213 0.66 -26.58 16.48
C TRP A 213 1.33 -25.36 15.84
N ARG A 214 2.29 -24.75 16.53
CA ARG A 214 3.02 -23.60 16.00
C ARG A 214 3.82 -23.95 14.74
N ILE A 215 4.48 -25.11 14.69
CA ILE A 215 5.15 -25.59 13.47
C ILE A 215 4.15 -25.77 12.33
N ILE A 216 3.00 -26.39 12.61
CA ILE A 216 1.93 -26.62 11.62
C ILE A 216 1.42 -25.28 11.08
N PHE A 217 1.12 -24.31 11.94
CA PHE A 217 0.69 -22.97 11.53
C PHE A 217 1.76 -22.25 10.71
N GLU A 218 3.04 -22.30 11.12
CA GLU A 218 4.13 -21.69 10.36
C GLU A 218 4.26 -22.33 8.96
N PHE A 219 4.17 -23.65 8.87
CA PHE A 219 4.19 -24.36 7.59
C PHE A 219 3.01 -23.94 6.69
N PHE A 220 1.79 -23.85 7.22
CA PHE A 220 0.65 -23.39 6.43
C PHE A 220 0.75 -21.91 6.04
N TYR A 221 1.33 -21.08 6.91
CA TYR A 221 1.53 -19.66 6.66
C TYR A 221 2.54 -19.41 5.55
N GLN A 222 3.72 -20.03 5.64
CA GLN A 222 4.79 -19.90 4.65
C GLN A 222 4.36 -20.41 3.26
N ASN A 223 3.51 -21.44 3.24
CA ASN A 223 2.93 -21.96 1.99
C ASN A 223 1.71 -21.16 1.49
N GLY A 224 1.31 -20.07 2.15
CA GLY A 224 0.14 -19.27 1.78
C GLY A 224 -1.21 -20.00 1.93
N LYS A 225 -1.23 -21.21 2.50
CA LYS A 225 -2.45 -22.02 2.68
C LYS A 225 -3.41 -21.42 3.71
N ILE A 226 -2.88 -20.80 4.78
CA ILE A 226 -3.73 -20.09 5.75
C ILE A 226 -4.56 -19.01 5.04
N TYR A 227 -3.89 -18.25 4.18
CA TYR A 227 -4.55 -17.21 3.39
C TYR A 227 -5.66 -17.81 2.51
N GLN A 228 -5.37 -18.91 1.82
CA GLN A 228 -6.36 -19.61 0.98
C GLN A 228 -7.51 -20.20 1.79
N MET A 229 -7.28 -20.72 2.99
CA MET A 229 -8.31 -21.31 3.85
C MET A 229 -9.33 -20.27 4.30
N PHE A 230 -8.87 -19.10 4.77
CA PHE A 230 -9.77 -18.00 5.10
C PHE A 230 -10.45 -17.41 3.85
N LYS A 231 -9.80 -17.51 2.69
CA LYS A 231 -10.33 -17.00 1.43
C LYS A 231 -11.38 -17.90 0.78
N LYS A 232 -11.33 -19.23 0.96
CA LYS A 232 -12.20 -20.17 0.22
C LYS A 232 -13.71 -19.97 0.49
N GLU A 233 -14.07 -19.33 1.60
CA GLU A 233 -15.46 -18.88 1.86
C GLU A 233 -15.81 -17.51 1.23
N GLU A 234 -14.81 -16.69 0.91
CA GLU A 234 -14.98 -15.34 0.33
C GLU A 234 -14.72 -15.28 -1.19
N GLU A 235 -14.45 -16.40 -1.88
CA GLU A 235 -14.23 -16.43 -3.34
C GLU A 235 -15.49 -16.19 -4.18
N ARG A 236 -16.67 -16.09 -3.56
CA ARG A 236 -17.71 -15.29 -4.18
C ARG A 236 -17.27 -13.86 -3.93
N PRO A 237 -16.78 -13.10 -4.94
CA PRO A 237 -16.60 -11.67 -4.76
C PRO A 237 -17.88 -11.22 -4.08
N ARG A 238 -17.78 -10.74 -2.83
CA ARG A 238 -18.97 -10.26 -2.15
C ARG A 238 -19.53 -9.31 -3.20
N GLN A 239 -20.68 -9.64 -3.78
CA GLN A 239 -21.51 -8.63 -4.37
C GLN A 239 -21.87 -7.82 -3.15
N HIS A 240 -20.96 -6.91 -2.76
CA HIS A 240 -21.34 -5.74 -2.04
C HIS A 240 -22.35 -5.15 -3.01
N SER A 241 -23.63 -5.43 -2.74
CA SER A 241 -24.68 -4.53 -3.11
C SER A 241 -24.22 -3.24 -2.47
N GLY A 242 -23.44 -2.46 -3.22
CA GLY A 242 -22.70 -1.33 -2.69
C GLY A 242 -23.68 -0.54 -1.85
N SER A 243 -23.29 -0.19 -0.64
CA SER A 243 -24.14 0.67 0.16
C SER A 243 -24.49 1.90 -0.68
N LEU A 244 -25.61 2.56 -0.39
CA LEU A 244 -25.95 3.81 -1.08
C LEU A 244 -24.76 4.80 -1.02
N GLN A 245 -24.02 4.80 0.10
CA GLN A 245 -22.79 5.57 0.28
C GLN A 245 -21.66 5.15 -0.67
N ASP A 246 -21.46 3.85 -0.95
CA ASP A 246 -20.48 3.39 -1.94
C ASP A 246 -20.84 3.88 -3.34
N SER A 247 -22.12 3.76 -3.70
CA SER A 247 -22.62 4.20 -5.01
C SER A 247 -22.42 5.71 -5.20
N LEU A 248 -22.73 6.51 -4.18
CA LEU A 248 -22.50 7.96 -4.18
C LEU A 248 -21.01 8.31 -4.25
N LEU A 249 -20.15 7.59 -3.50
CA LEU A 249 -18.70 7.78 -3.57
C LEU A 249 -18.18 7.53 -4.99
N ILE A 250 -18.57 6.42 -5.61
CA ILE A 250 -18.17 6.06 -6.98
C ILE A 250 -18.65 7.12 -7.96
N GLN A 251 -19.88 7.60 -7.81
CA GLN A 251 -20.45 8.67 -8.62
C GLN A 251 -19.62 9.95 -8.50
N TYR A 252 -19.34 10.43 -7.29
CA TYR A 252 -18.57 11.66 -7.09
C TYR A 252 -17.13 11.57 -7.56
N ILE A 253 -16.47 10.40 -7.42
CA ILE A 253 -15.13 10.18 -7.99
C ILE A 253 -15.21 10.25 -9.52
N THR A 254 -16.20 9.59 -10.13
CA THR A 254 -16.39 9.56 -11.59
C THR A 254 -16.69 10.95 -12.15
N GLN A 255 -17.45 11.76 -11.42
CA GLN A 255 -17.80 13.14 -11.76
C GLN A 255 -16.72 14.16 -11.36
N ASN A 256 -15.65 13.73 -10.69
CA ASN A 256 -14.57 14.58 -10.17
C ASN A 256 -15.08 15.70 -9.23
N GLU A 257 -16.08 15.38 -8.40
CA GLU A 257 -16.73 16.29 -7.43
C GLU A 257 -15.95 16.37 -6.10
N GLN A 258 -14.76 16.96 -6.14
CA GLN A 258 -13.81 16.96 -5.01
C GLN A 258 -14.36 17.59 -3.72
N SER A 259 -15.19 18.65 -3.82
CA SER A 259 -15.82 19.28 -2.66
C SER A 259 -16.77 18.35 -1.92
N GLN A 260 -17.59 17.60 -2.67
CA GLN A 260 -18.54 16.63 -2.12
C GLN A 260 -17.78 15.47 -1.46
N LEU A 261 -16.74 14.96 -2.13
CA LEU A 261 -15.86 13.92 -1.58
C LEU A 261 -15.23 14.33 -0.25
N GLN A 262 -14.76 15.58 -0.15
CA GLN A 262 -14.15 16.10 1.07
C GLN A 262 -15.15 16.38 2.19
N ASN A 263 -16.43 16.62 1.90
CA ASN A 263 -17.42 16.93 2.92
C ASN A 263 -18.13 15.67 3.43
N GLU A 264 -18.56 14.79 2.54
CA GLU A 264 -19.40 13.64 2.90
C GLU A 264 -18.59 12.40 3.31
N PHE A 265 -17.37 12.26 2.80
CA PHE A 265 -16.54 11.06 3.00
C PHE A 265 -15.29 11.35 3.84
N GLN A 266 -15.37 12.27 4.81
CA GLN A 266 -14.27 12.59 5.73
C GLN A 266 -13.87 11.41 6.62
N ASN A 267 -14.83 10.63 7.08
CA ASN A 267 -14.61 9.49 7.97
C ASN A 267 -14.28 8.19 7.22
N LYS A 268 -14.43 8.20 5.88
CA LYS A 268 -14.16 7.04 5.04
C LYS A 268 -12.75 7.11 4.50
N PHE A 269 -12.03 6.00 4.55
CA PHE A 269 -10.72 5.89 3.92
C PHE A 269 -10.85 5.12 2.61
N TRP A 270 -10.60 5.81 1.49
CA TRP A 270 -10.66 5.17 0.18
C TRP A 270 -9.44 5.53 -0.66
N VAL A 271 -9.11 4.67 -1.61
CA VAL A 271 -8.00 4.80 -2.55
C VAL A 271 -8.42 4.27 -3.92
N ILE A 272 -7.66 4.63 -4.96
CA ILE A 272 -7.80 4.07 -6.30
C ILE A 272 -6.60 3.16 -6.58
N PHE A 273 -6.85 1.95 -7.04
CA PHE A 273 -5.80 1.01 -7.44
C PHE A 273 -6.24 0.32 -8.73
N ASN A 274 -5.48 0.49 -9.81
CA ASN A 274 -5.78 -0.13 -11.12
C ASN A 274 -7.21 0.15 -11.63
N ASN A 275 -7.70 1.39 -11.46
CA ASN A 275 -9.09 1.82 -11.72
C ASN A 275 -10.16 1.19 -10.83
N GLU A 276 -9.79 0.42 -9.80
CA GLU A 276 -10.69 -0.06 -8.77
C GLU A 276 -10.73 0.96 -7.62
N ILE A 277 -11.92 1.27 -7.13
CA ILE A 277 -12.12 2.09 -5.93
C ILE A 277 -12.18 1.14 -4.75
N ILE A 278 -11.31 1.36 -3.77
CA ILE A 278 -11.10 0.46 -2.64
C ILE A 278 -11.39 1.20 -1.34
N ASP A 279 -12.19 0.60 -0.47
CA ASP A 279 -12.45 1.08 0.89
C ASP A 279 -11.50 0.39 1.87
N LEU A 280 -10.68 1.17 2.59
CA LEU A 280 -9.79 0.66 3.63
C LEU A 280 -10.04 1.34 4.98
N THR A 281 -11.25 1.85 5.23
CA THR A 281 -11.64 2.55 6.48
C THR A 281 -11.28 1.75 7.74
N GLU A 282 -11.37 0.44 7.65
CA GLU A 282 -11.16 -0.49 8.75
C GLU A 282 -9.70 -0.95 8.91
N PHE A 283 -8.80 -0.55 8.03
CA PHE A 283 -7.45 -1.11 7.97
C PHE A 283 -6.39 -0.26 8.68
N VAL A 284 -5.50 -0.95 9.40
CA VAL A 284 -4.30 -0.35 9.98
C VAL A 284 -3.07 -0.63 9.13
N HIS A 285 -2.48 0.42 8.54
CA HIS A 285 -1.26 0.28 7.77
C HIS A 285 -0.09 -0.13 8.68
N PRO A 286 0.71 -1.16 8.33
CA PRO A 286 1.84 -1.60 9.15
C PRO A 286 2.93 -0.53 9.30
N GLY A 287 3.07 0.36 8.32
CA GLY A 287 3.99 1.49 8.33
C GLY A 287 3.47 2.74 9.06
N GLY A 288 2.25 2.71 9.62
CA GLY A 288 1.63 3.82 10.35
C GLY A 288 0.52 4.55 9.58
N GLN A 289 -0.42 5.13 10.32
CA GLN A 289 -1.62 5.79 9.78
C GLN A 289 -1.35 7.10 9.03
N TYR A 290 -0.18 7.72 9.23
CA TYR A 290 0.21 8.89 8.45
C TYR A 290 0.30 8.59 6.93
N ILE A 291 0.70 7.37 6.55
CA ILE A 291 0.76 6.94 5.14
C ILE A 291 -0.65 6.96 4.55
N TRP A 292 -1.61 6.38 5.27
CA TRP A 292 -3.01 6.44 4.92
C TRP A 292 -3.46 7.87 4.71
N LYS A 293 -3.28 8.75 5.70
CA LYS A 293 -3.65 10.17 5.57
C LYS A 293 -3.11 10.82 4.28
N LYS A 294 -1.89 10.46 3.85
CA LYS A 294 -1.22 11.01 2.66
C LYS A 294 -1.69 10.41 1.33
N VAL A 295 -2.23 9.19 1.32
CA VAL A 295 -2.72 8.51 0.11
C VAL A 295 -4.24 8.47 0.00
N LYS A 296 -4.97 8.94 1.01
CA LYS A 296 -6.44 9.03 0.99
C LYS A 296 -6.91 9.75 -0.27
N GLY A 297 -7.83 9.12 -1.00
CA GLY A 297 -8.45 9.66 -2.20
C GLY A 297 -7.55 9.67 -3.45
N ARG A 298 -6.38 9.00 -3.39
CA ARG A 298 -5.38 9.02 -4.46
C ARG A 298 -5.26 7.66 -5.14
N GLU A 299 -4.70 7.70 -6.33
CA GLU A 299 -4.16 6.52 -7.03
C GLU A 299 -2.93 6.01 -6.27
N ILE A 300 -2.86 4.71 -5.96
CA ILE A 300 -1.80 4.12 -5.13
C ILE A 300 -0.95 3.05 -5.80
N SER A 301 -1.23 2.66 -7.05
CA SER A 301 -0.47 1.62 -7.75
C SER A 301 1.03 1.91 -7.75
N ARG A 302 1.44 3.17 -7.87
CA ARG A 302 2.86 3.55 -7.84
C ARG A 302 3.56 3.28 -6.52
N PHE A 303 2.82 3.30 -5.41
CA PHE A 303 3.34 2.95 -4.08
C PHE A 303 3.29 1.44 -3.86
N ILE A 304 2.22 0.78 -4.31
CA ILE A 304 2.04 -0.67 -4.17
C ILE A 304 3.14 -1.45 -4.89
N TYR A 305 3.42 -1.11 -6.15
CA TYR A 305 4.47 -1.76 -6.92
C TYR A 305 5.89 -1.27 -6.58
N GLY A 306 6.02 -0.39 -5.58
CA GLY A 306 7.30 0.23 -5.25
C GLY A 306 7.90 0.90 -6.47
N GLY A 307 7.14 1.73 -7.19
CA GLY A 307 7.67 2.62 -8.23
C GLY A 307 8.21 3.92 -7.65
N CYS A 308 7.65 4.38 -6.53
CA CYS A 308 8.07 5.58 -5.80
C CYS A 308 7.78 5.45 -4.29
N GLY A 309 8.41 6.34 -3.50
CA GLY A 309 8.02 6.60 -2.11
C GLY A 309 6.95 7.70 -2.02
N LEU A 310 6.61 8.13 -0.80
CA LEU A 310 5.76 9.31 -0.62
C LEU A 310 6.50 10.58 -1.04
N GLU A 311 5.78 11.55 -1.61
CA GLU A 311 6.38 12.72 -2.27
C GLU A 311 7.06 13.68 -1.31
N ASP A 312 6.71 13.64 -0.02
CA ASP A 312 7.32 14.43 1.05
C ASP A 312 8.55 13.75 1.69
N ASP A 313 9.08 12.70 1.06
CA ASP A 313 10.19 11.87 1.52
C ASP A 313 9.96 11.20 2.90
N THR A 314 8.73 11.22 3.42
CA THR A 314 8.41 10.66 4.74
C THR A 314 8.39 9.13 4.74
N ALA A 315 8.16 8.52 3.57
CA ALA A 315 8.24 7.09 3.39
C ALA A 315 9.04 6.74 2.12
N LYS A 316 10.05 5.89 2.28
CA LYS A 316 10.84 5.36 1.17
C LYS A 316 10.01 4.41 0.31
N GLN A 317 10.43 4.25 -0.94
CA GLN A 317 9.89 3.27 -1.88
C GLN A 317 9.87 1.87 -1.25
N PHE A 318 8.71 1.21 -1.28
CA PHE A 318 8.51 -0.12 -0.74
C PHE A 318 7.64 -0.95 -1.69
N GLN A 319 8.15 -2.09 -2.14
CA GLN A 319 7.38 -3.02 -2.96
C GLN A 319 6.52 -3.87 -2.04
N HIS A 320 5.20 -3.76 -2.19
CA HIS A 320 4.26 -4.53 -1.41
C HIS A 320 4.19 -5.98 -1.91
N SER A 321 3.84 -6.90 -1.01
CA SER A 321 3.70 -8.31 -1.34
C SER A 321 2.44 -8.58 -2.16
N HIS A 322 2.41 -9.71 -2.87
CA HIS A 322 1.21 -10.16 -3.58
C HIS A 322 -0.03 -10.18 -2.66
N ASN A 323 0.14 -10.59 -1.40
CA ASN A 323 -0.95 -10.64 -0.42
C ASN A 323 -1.56 -9.26 -0.15
N ALA A 324 -0.76 -8.19 -0.16
CA ALA A 324 -1.28 -6.83 -0.05
C ALA A 324 -2.16 -6.48 -1.26
N THR A 325 -1.75 -6.87 -2.47
CA THR A 325 -2.56 -6.69 -3.69
C THR A 325 -3.87 -7.49 -3.62
N VAL A 326 -3.87 -8.72 -3.11
CA VAL A 326 -5.11 -9.50 -2.98
C VAL A 326 -6.01 -8.89 -1.90
N LEU A 327 -5.45 -8.43 -0.78
CA LEU A 327 -6.20 -7.69 0.25
C LEU A 327 -6.89 -6.45 -0.34
N LEU A 328 -6.18 -5.66 -1.16
CA LEU A 328 -6.77 -4.53 -1.88
C LEU A 328 -7.96 -4.97 -2.74
N LYS A 329 -7.78 -6.02 -3.56
CA LYS A 329 -8.83 -6.54 -4.44
C LYS A 329 -10.07 -7.06 -3.70
N ASN A 330 -9.92 -7.55 -2.48
CA ASN A 330 -11.04 -8.01 -1.66
C ASN A 330 -11.89 -6.86 -1.10
N ASN A 331 -11.38 -5.63 -1.13
CA ASN A 331 -12.06 -4.44 -0.59
C ASN A 331 -12.50 -3.47 -1.70
N VAL A 332 -12.66 -3.98 -2.93
CA VAL A 332 -13.16 -3.19 -4.06
C VAL A 332 -14.64 -2.92 -3.87
N ILE A 333 -15.01 -1.64 -3.90
CA ILE A 333 -16.40 -1.18 -3.80
C ILE A 333 -16.96 -0.74 -5.16
N GLY A 334 -16.09 -0.44 -6.13
CA GLY A 334 -16.49 -0.05 -7.48
C GLY A 334 -15.32 0.08 -8.44
N THR A 335 -15.60 0.43 -9.69
CA THR A 335 -14.59 0.64 -10.73
C THR A 335 -14.82 1.96 -11.44
N LEU A 336 -13.74 2.60 -11.90
CA LEU A 336 -13.81 3.77 -12.75
C LEU A 336 -14.08 3.33 -14.19
N ASN A 337 -14.94 4.08 -14.88
CA ASN A 337 -15.19 3.87 -16.30
C ASN A 337 -13.87 3.94 -17.08
N GLN A 338 -13.57 2.85 -17.80
CA GLN A 338 -12.39 2.80 -18.64
C GLN A 338 -12.65 3.63 -19.90
N ILE A 339 -11.82 4.65 -20.10
CA ILE A 339 -11.76 5.35 -21.38
C ILE A 339 -11.10 4.38 -22.36
N ALA A 340 -11.83 3.96 -23.39
CA ALA A 340 -11.39 2.97 -24.37
C ALA A 340 -10.28 3.53 -25.27
N PHE A 341 -9.05 3.64 -24.74
CA PHE A 341 -7.85 4.01 -25.50
C PHE A 341 -7.36 2.86 -26.39
N ILE A 342 -7.58 1.63 -25.91
CA ILE A 342 -7.28 0.39 -26.60
C ILE A 342 -8.62 -0.26 -26.92
N THR A 343 -8.89 -0.48 -28.20
CA THR A 343 -10.11 -1.15 -28.66
C THR A 343 -9.75 -2.56 -29.10
N PRO A 344 -10.36 -3.60 -28.52
CA PRO A 344 -10.15 -4.96 -29.00
C PRO A 344 -10.66 -5.09 -30.44
N ILE A 345 -9.92 -5.82 -31.27
CA ILE A 345 -10.34 -6.13 -32.65
C ILE A 345 -11.46 -7.19 -32.64
N ASP A 346 -11.43 -8.06 -31.63
CA ASP A 346 -12.41 -9.12 -31.37
C ASP A 346 -12.77 -9.09 -29.88
N GLU A 347 -14.06 -9.25 -29.55
CA GLU A 347 -14.55 -9.34 -28.16
C GLU A 347 -13.88 -10.47 -27.37
N SER A 348 -13.33 -11.47 -28.06
CA SER A 348 -12.56 -12.56 -27.46
C SER A 348 -11.14 -12.16 -26.99
N ALA A 349 -10.67 -10.95 -27.34
CA ALA A 349 -9.34 -10.45 -26.99
C ALA A 349 -9.18 -10.36 -25.46
N LYS A 350 -8.37 -11.27 -24.91
CA LYS A 350 -8.03 -11.32 -23.48
C LYS A 350 -6.54 -11.24 -23.22
N SER A 351 -5.70 -11.25 -24.27
CA SER A 351 -4.25 -11.25 -24.08
C SER A 351 -3.79 -9.88 -23.58
N THR A 352 -2.96 -9.88 -22.55
CA THR A 352 -2.20 -8.71 -22.11
C THR A 352 -0.76 -8.77 -22.59
N GLN A 353 -0.43 -9.69 -23.51
CA GLN A 353 0.92 -9.85 -24.05
C GLN A 353 1.16 -8.94 -25.24
N TRP A 354 2.17 -8.09 -25.15
CA TRP A 354 2.57 -7.17 -26.19
C TRP A 354 4.02 -7.41 -26.58
N ARG A 355 4.33 -7.34 -27.87
CA ARG A 355 5.68 -7.51 -28.38
C ARG A 355 6.35 -6.16 -28.59
N LEU A 356 7.57 -5.99 -28.10
CA LEU A 356 8.34 -4.77 -28.33
C LEU A 356 8.98 -4.79 -29.72
N GLU A 357 8.39 -4.10 -30.69
CA GLU A 357 8.82 -4.15 -32.09
C GLU A 357 9.68 -2.95 -32.50
N THR A 358 9.47 -1.81 -31.85
CA THR A 358 10.18 -0.56 -32.20
C THR A 358 10.95 -0.02 -31.01
N ILE A 359 12.24 0.26 -31.21
CA ILE A 359 13.05 1.10 -30.32
C ILE A 359 13.70 2.17 -31.20
N LYS A 360 13.39 3.45 -30.94
CA LYS A 360 13.96 4.59 -31.65
C LYS A 360 14.60 5.54 -30.64
N VAL A 361 15.92 5.69 -30.74
CA VAL A 361 16.69 6.59 -29.86
C VAL A 361 16.29 8.04 -30.15
N LEU A 362 15.89 8.78 -29.10
CA LEU A 362 15.60 10.21 -29.16
C LEU A 362 16.81 11.04 -28.72
N ASN A 363 17.51 10.57 -27.68
CA ASN A 363 18.79 11.09 -27.20
C ASN A 363 19.55 9.97 -26.48
N ASP A 364 20.75 10.27 -25.97
CA ASP A 364 21.67 9.30 -25.34
C ASP A 364 21.04 8.42 -24.24
N LYS A 365 20.00 8.92 -23.57
CA LYS A 365 19.35 8.23 -22.45
C LYS A 365 17.88 7.98 -22.67
N THR A 366 17.28 8.42 -23.76
CA THR A 366 15.82 8.37 -23.92
C THR A 366 15.46 7.81 -25.26
N SER A 367 14.61 6.80 -25.26
CA SER A 367 14.13 6.16 -26.48
C SER A 367 12.60 6.13 -26.50
N TYR A 368 12.08 6.13 -27.71
CA TYR A 368 10.72 5.77 -28.03
C TYR A 368 10.62 4.24 -28.16
N PHE A 369 9.54 3.68 -27.61
CA PHE A 369 9.22 2.26 -27.57
C PHE A 369 7.84 2.05 -28.18
N GLY A 370 7.76 1.17 -29.16
CA GLY A 370 6.54 0.78 -29.84
C GLY A 370 6.18 -0.67 -29.56
N PHE A 371 5.09 -0.88 -28.85
CA PHE A 371 4.60 -2.23 -28.51
C PHE A 371 3.42 -2.63 -29.39
N GLN A 372 3.46 -3.83 -29.97
CA GLN A 372 2.40 -4.32 -30.83
C GLN A 372 1.63 -5.46 -30.17
N ASN A 373 0.32 -5.47 -30.38
CA ASN A 373 -0.53 -6.59 -30.03
C ASN A 373 -1.59 -6.76 -31.13
N PRO A 374 -1.60 -7.89 -31.85
CA PRO A 374 -2.49 -8.09 -32.99
C PRO A 374 -3.97 -8.17 -32.60
N GLN A 375 -4.30 -8.28 -31.31
CA GLN A 375 -5.67 -8.34 -30.81
C GLN A 375 -6.29 -6.96 -30.56
N TYR A 376 -5.50 -5.88 -30.63
CA TYR A 376 -5.99 -4.55 -30.28
C TYR A 376 -5.63 -3.49 -31.32
N ARG A 377 -6.45 -2.44 -31.36
CA ARG A 377 -6.18 -1.18 -32.04
C ARG A 377 -6.03 -0.09 -30.99
N ILE A 378 -5.11 0.83 -31.24
CA ILE A 378 -4.85 1.95 -30.34
C ILE A 378 -5.41 3.20 -31.00
N LEU A 379 -6.23 3.95 -30.28
CA LEU A 379 -6.72 5.22 -30.79
C LEU A 379 -5.57 6.23 -30.88
N SER A 380 -5.45 6.88 -32.04
CA SER A 380 -4.44 7.92 -32.25
C SER A 380 -4.75 9.23 -31.53
N GLN A 381 -6.00 9.42 -31.12
CA GLN A 381 -6.51 10.70 -30.64
C GLN A 381 -7.32 10.56 -29.37
N PHE A 382 -7.17 11.59 -28.53
CA PHE A 382 -8.02 11.83 -27.39
C PHE A 382 -9.07 12.88 -27.76
N THR A 383 -10.34 12.56 -27.52
CA THR A 383 -11.49 13.41 -27.88
C THR A 383 -11.85 14.44 -26.81
N SER A 384 -11.35 14.25 -25.58
CA SER A 384 -11.66 15.08 -24.43
C SER A 384 -10.46 15.22 -23.48
N ILE A 385 -10.41 16.32 -22.75
CA ILE A 385 -9.35 16.61 -21.77
C ILE A 385 -9.31 15.64 -20.59
N HIS A 386 -10.42 14.95 -20.32
CA HIS A 386 -10.50 13.97 -19.24
C HIS A 386 -9.82 12.64 -19.59
N SER A 387 -9.42 12.45 -20.84
CA SER A 387 -8.74 11.25 -21.32
C SER A 387 -7.23 11.26 -21.10
N PHE A 388 -6.65 12.42 -20.77
CA PHE A 388 -5.21 12.54 -20.56
C PHE A 388 -4.78 12.00 -19.19
N GLY A 389 -3.51 11.63 -19.11
CA GLY A 389 -2.89 11.25 -17.85
C GLY A 389 -2.96 9.79 -17.48
N LYS A 390 -3.43 8.95 -18.40
CA LYS A 390 -3.47 7.50 -18.18
C LYS A 390 -2.08 6.90 -18.30
N TYR A 391 -1.85 5.84 -17.55
CA TYR A 391 -0.62 5.05 -17.62
C TYR A 391 -0.92 3.57 -17.84
N PHE A 392 0.10 2.85 -18.27
CA PHE A 392 0.11 1.41 -18.41
C PHE A 392 1.09 0.82 -17.42
N GLN A 393 0.74 -0.32 -16.83
CA GLN A 393 1.68 -1.14 -16.08
C GLN A 393 2.34 -2.10 -17.04
N ILE A 394 3.66 -2.22 -16.93
CA ILE A 394 4.47 -3.09 -17.77
C ILE A 394 5.32 -4.00 -16.90
N GLN A 395 5.34 -5.27 -17.25
CA GLN A 395 6.24 -6.28 -16.71
C GLN A 395 6.86 -7.08 -17.85
N SER A 396 8.12 -7.49 -17.71
CA SER A 396 8.71 -8.47 -18.64
C SER A 396 8.01 -9.82 -18.46
N PHE A 397 7.58 -10.44 -19.56
CA PHE A 397 7.06 -11.80 -19.53
C PHE A 397 8.19 -12.84 -19.34
N GLU A 398 9.36 -12.53 -19.89
CA GLU A 398 10.56 -13.39 -19.88
C GLU A 398 11.30 -13.34 -18.53
N SER A 399 11.29 -12.19 -17.83
CA SER A 399 12.06 -12.00 -16.61
C SER A 399 11.22 -11.46 -15.45
N LYS A 400 10.76 -12.38 -14.58
CA LYS A 400 9.96 -12.06 -13.38
C LYS A 400 10.71 -11.22 -12.33
N ASN A 401 12.04 -11.20 -12.39
CA ASN A 401 12.87 -10.39 -11.50
C ASN A 401 12.85 -8.90 -11.85
N VAL A 402 12.40 -8.56 -13.07
CA VAL A 402 12.22 -7.16 -13.46
C VAL A 402 10.93 -6.65 -12.83
N PRO A 403 11.00 -5.55 -12.06
CA PRO A 403 9.84 -5.07 -11.34
C PRO A 403 8.81 -4.43 -12.29
N ILE A 404 7.55 -4.48 -11.89
CA ILE A 404 6.45 -3.79 -12.58
C ILE A 404 6.71 -2.28 -12.53
N ARG A 405 6.51 -1.60 -13.66
CA ARG A 405 6.62 -0.13 -13.76
C ARG A 405 5.46 0.46 -14.51
N GLN A 406 5.17 1.73 -14.19
CA GLN A 406 4.11 2.49 -14.83
C GLN A 406 4.71 3.45 -15.84
N TYR A 407 4.16 3.48 -17.04
CA TYR A 407 4.56 4.39 -18.10
C TYR A 407 3.32 5.02 -18.74
N THR A 408 3.39 6.33 -18.96
CA THR A 408 2.38 7.03 -19.74
C THR A 408 2.48 6.62 -21.20
N CYS A 409 1.35 6.33 -21.83
CA CYS A 409 1.29 6.28 -23.27
C CYS A 409 1.42 7.72 -23.81
N VAL A 410 2.23 7.91 -24.84
CA VAL A 410 2.50 9.24 -25.41
C VAL A 410 2.12 9.23 -26.90
N SER A 411 0.82 9.23 -27.18
CA SER A 411 0.28 9.10 -28.54
C SER A 411 0.78 10.18 -29.49
N SER A 412 0.94 11.41 -29.01
CA SER A 412 1.46 12.56 -29.74
C SER A 412 2.88 12.36 -30.26
N MET A 413 3.62 11.40 -29.71
CA MET A 413 4.98 11.06 -30.11
C MET A 413 5.07 9.82 -30.99
N ALA A 414 3.95 9.14 -31.27
CA ALA A 414 3.90 8.11 -32.30
C ALA A 414 4.28 8.71 -33.66
N PRO A 415 5.05 8.00 -34.51
CA PRO A 415 5.50 8.51 -35.80
C PRO A 415 4.39 9.11 -36.65
N GLU A 416 3.25 8.46 -36.73
CA GLU A 416 2.11 8.87 -37.55
C GLU A 416 1.48 10.17 -37.05
N ASN A 417 1.40 10.36 -35.72
CA ASN A 417 0.90 11.59 -35.12
C ASN A 417 1.93 12.73 -35.22
N ALA A 418 3.22 12.43 -35.11
CA ALA A 418 4.28 13.42 -35.30
C ALA A 418 4.32 13.92 -36.76
N ASP A 419 4.11 13.03 -37.72
CA ASP A 419 4.01 13.37 -39.14
C ASP A 419 2.78 14.24 -39.41
N TYR A 420 1.60 13.80 -38.95
CA TYR A 420 0.36 14.58 -39.03
C TYR A 420 0.52 15.98 -38.42
N ARG A 421 1.08 16.09 -37.22
CA ARG A 421 1.30 17.38 -36.56
C ARG A 421 2.18 18.31 -37.40
N ARG A 422 3.29 17.80 -37.95
CA ARG A 422 4.18 18.61 -38.79
C ARG A 422 3.49 19.11 -40.04
N GLU A 423 2.65 18.27 -40.67
CA GLU A 423 1.85 18.69 -41.83
C GLU A 423 0.76 19.69 -41.45
N LEU A 424 0.10 19.50 -40.30
CA LEU A 424 -0.91 20.42 -39.77
C LEU A 424 -0.34 21.80 -39.49
N VAL A 425 0.81 21.90 -38.82
CA VAL A 425 1.45 23.19 -38.55
C VAL A 425 1.79 23.91 -39.86
N LYS A 426 2.42 23.21 -40.82
CA LYS A 426 2.73 23.77 -42.15
C LYS A 426 1.49 24.21 -42.91
N TYR A 427 0.43 23.41 -42.85
CA TYR A 427 -0.85 23.74 -43.49
C TYR A 427 -1.43 25.04 -42.89
N ILE A 428 -1.46 25.16 -41.56
CA ILE A 428 -1.99 26.35 -40.88
C ILE A 428 -1.16 27.59 -41.19
N GLU A 429 0.17 27.50 -41.15
CA GLU A 429 1.06 28.59 -41.54
C GLU A 429 0.82 29.01 -43.00
N PHE A 430 0.65 28.05 -43.90
CA PHE A 430 0.39 28.32 -45.31
C PHE A 430 -0.93 29.05 -45.50
N ILE A 431 -2.05 28.54 -44.95
CA ILE A 431 -3.36 29.16 -45.15
C ILE A 431 -3.42 30.55 -44.49
N VAL A 432 -2.77 30.72 -43.32
CA VAL A 432 -2.73 32.00 -42.60
C VAL A 432 -1.99 33.07 -43.38
N ASN A 433 -0.92 32.71 -44.09
CA ASN A 433 -0.08 33.65 -44.82
C ASN A 433 -0.58 33.90 -46.26
N ASN A 434 -1.19 32.90 -46.91
CA ASN A 434 -1.55 32.98 -48.33
C ASN A 434 -3.06 33.14 -48.58
N ASN A 435 -3.91 32.97 -47.55
CA ASN A 435 -5.37 32.93 -47.68
C ASN A 435 -5.88 31.94 -48.75
N GLN A 436 -5.12 30.87 -49.01
CA GLN A 436 -5.46 29.83 -49.97
C GLN A 436 -5.52 28.47 -49.28
N GLN A 437 -6.55 27.69 -49.58
CA GLN A 437 -6.67 26.32 -49.07
C GLN A 437 -5.85 25.36 -49.93
N THR A 438 -5.08 24.50 -49.27
CA THR A 438 -4.38 23.37 -49.89
C THR A 438 -4.96 22.05 -49.38
N LYS A 439 -4.40 20.92 -49.83
CA LYS A 439 -4.79 19.60 -49.35
C LYS A 439 -4.58 19.52 -47.83
N GLN A 440 -5.67 19.29 -47.10
CA GLN A 440 -5.64 19.14 -45.65
C GLN A 440 -4.91 17.85 -45.26
N PRO A 441 -4.10 17.88 -44.19
CA PRO A 441 -3.51 16.67 -43.63
C PRO A 441 -4.60 15.80 -43.00
N LEU A 442 -4.44 14.48 -43.08
CA LEU A 442 -5.38 13.53 -42.52
C LEU A 442 -4.77 12.89 -41.28
N GLN A 443 -5.45 13.00 -40.14
CA GLN A 443 -5.03 12.30 -38.94
C GLN A 443 -5.36 10.80 -39.09
N PRO A 444 -4.41 9.89 -38.81
CA PRO A 444 -4.73 8.47 -38.76
C PRO A 444 -5.74 8.22 -37.65
N LYS A 445 -6.70 7.30 -37.82
CA LYS A 445 -7.65 6.93 -36.74
C LYS A 445 -7.02 6.04 -35.67
N TYR A 446 -6.10 5.18 -36.08
CA TYR A 446 -5.44 4.21 -35.21
C TYR A 446 -3.93 4.31 -35.34
N LEU A 447 -3.22 3.97 -34.27
CA LEU A 447 -1.77 3.80 -34.26
C LEU A 447 -1.41 2.34 -34.54
N ASN A 448 -0.25 2.11 -35.14
CA ASN A 448 0.24 0.76 -35.41
C ASN A 448 0.79 0.06 -34.15
N GLU A 449 1.22 0.83 -33.16
CA GLU A 449 1.86 0.35 -31.96
C GLU A 449 1.54 1.27 -30.78
N LEU A 450 1.66 0.75 -29.56
CA LEU A 450 1.41 1.45 -28.30
C LEU A 450 2.66 2.27 -27.96
N PRO A 451 2.62 3.61 -28.08
CA PRO A 451 3.81 4.44 -27.99
C PRO A 451 4.13 4.79 -26.54
N MET A 452 5.39 4.59 -26.16
CA MET A 452 5.92 4.99 -24.85
C MET A 452 7.29 5.64 -25.01
N ILE A 453 7.62 6.57 -24.12
CA ILE A 453 8.96 7.16 -24.06
C ILE A 453 9.57 6.83 -22.71
N ILE A 454 10.73 6.18 -22.73
CA ILE A 454 11.38 5.70 -21.52
C ILE A 454 12.81 6.22 -21.48
N LYS A 455 13.18 6.83 -20.35
CA LYS A 455 14.57 7.21 -20.05
C LYS A 455 15.28 6.03 -19.40
N CYS A 456 16.43 5.65 -19.93
CA CYS A 456 17.33 4.63 -19.41
C CYS A 456 18.04 5.15 -18.15
N TYR A 457 17.70 4.57 -17.01
CA TYR A 457 18.42 4.76 -15.75
C TYR A 457 19.37 3.58 -15.51
N ASP A 458 20.61 3.89 -15.13
CA ASP A 458 21.62 2.87 -14.86
C ASP A 458 21.36 2.21 -13.50
N SER A 459 20.55 1.16 -13.51
CA SER A 459 20.22 0.34 -12.35
C SER A 459 20.30 -1.12 -12.73
N GLN A 460 20.97 -1.93 -11.91
CA GLN A 460 21.30 -3.33 -12.26
C GLN A 460 20.06 -4.16 -12.60
N ASN A 461 18.95 -3.94 -11.88
CA ASN A 461 17.68 -4.66 -12.07
C ASN A 461 16.52 -3.72 -12.45
N GLY A 462 16.82 -2.56 -13.04
CA GLY A 462 15.78 -1.61 -13.41
C GLY A 462 15.10 -1.97 -14.72
N PHE A 463 13.77 -1.92 -14.73
CA PHE A 463 12.96 -2.10 -15.93
C PHE A 463 13.41 -1.18 -17.08
N SER A 464 13.74 0.10 -16.80
CA SER A 464 14.19 1.03 -17.84
C SER A 464 15.44 0.56 -18.56
N LYS A 465 16.42 -0.01 -17.86
CA LYS A 465 17.64 -0.54 -18.47
C LYS A 465 17.34 -1.85 -19.20
N TYR A 466 16.46 -2.67 -18.63
CA TYR A 466 16.01 -3.91 -19.26
C TYR A 466 15.36 -3.63 -20.62
N VAL A 467 14.31 -2.82 -20.68
CA VAL A 467 13.53 -2.61 -21.92
C VAL A 467 14.36 -2.02 -23.06
N HIS A 468 15.39 -1.20 -22.77
CA HIS A 468 16.31 -0.67 -23.78
C HIS A 468 17.15 -1.74 -24.50
N ASN A 469 17.38 -2.89 -23.86
CA ASN A 469 18.27 -3.93 -24.37
C ASN A 469 17.55 -5.17 -24.92
N HIS A 470 16.21 -5.24 -24.80
CA HIS A 470 15.44 -6.45 -25.06
C HIS A 470 14.32 -6.21 -26.10
N LYS A 471 14.72 -5.76 -27.30
CA LYS A 471 13.84 -5.63 -28.46
C LYS A 471 13.37 -7.02 -28.93
N GLY A 472 12.10 -7.14 -29.30
CA GLY A 472 11.50 -8.36 -29.84
C GLY A 472 10.87 -9.29 -28.79
N GLU A 473 11.08 -9.03 -27.50
CA GLU A 473 10.49 -9.78 -26.39
C GLU A 473 9.02 -9.43 -26.13
N PHE A 474 8.34 -10.30 -25.38
CA PHE A 474 6.98 -10.10 -24.90
C PHE A 474 6.94 -9.48 -23.51
N TYR A 475 5.98 -8.59 -23.32
CA TYR A 475 5.72 -7.86 -22.09
C TYR A 475 4.25 -8.03 -21.71
N ASP A 476 3.98 -8.17 -20.43
CA ASP A 476 2.62 -8.05 -19.88
C ASP A 476 2.32 -6.55 -19.70
N ILE A 477 1.42 -6.01 -20.53
CA ILE A 477 1.00 -4.60 -20.47
C ILE A 477 -0.48 -4.53 -20.12
N GLN A 478 -0.77 -3.90 -18.98
CA GLN A 478 -2.11 -3.72 -18.44
C GLN A 478 -2.46 -2.23 -18.34
N GLY A 479 -3.71 -1.88 -18.66
CA GLY A 479 -4.21 -0.50 -18.63
C GLY A 479 -5.19 -0.21 -19.78
N PRO A 480 -5.55 1.06 -20.01
CA PRO A 480 -5.06 2.25 -19.31
C PRO A 480 -5.57 2.36 -17.86
N PHE A 481 -4.70 2.79 -16.96
CA PHE A 481 -5.00 3.06 -15.55
C PHE A 481 -4.87 4.54 -15.20
N GLY A 482 -5.42 4.90 -14.04
CA GLY A 482 -5.32 6.21 -13.44
C GLY A 482 -6.62 7.00 -13.57
N PRO A 483 -7.03 7.77 -12.55
CA PRO A 483 -8.17 8.68 -12.68
C PRO A 483 -7.85 9.80 -13.70
N PRO A 484 -8.88 10.47 -14.26
CA PRO A 484 -8.63 11.75 -14.94
C PRO A 484 -7.83 12.68 -14.02
N HIS A 485 -6.86 13.42 -14.54
CA HIS A 485 -6.05 14.38 -13.76
C HIS A 485 -6.86 15.57 -13.18
N GLY A 486 -8.19 15.51 -13.25
CA GLY A 486 -9.17 16.52 -12.88
C GLY A 486 -8.86 17.90 -13.47
N ILE A 487 -8.33 17.91 -14.69
CA ILE A 487 -8.13 19.13 -15.47
C ILE A 487 -9.52 19.79 -15.67
N PRO A 488 -9.69 21.07 -15.30
CA PRO A 488 -10.96 21.77 -15.48
C PRO A 488 -11.22 22.03 -16.96
N ASN A 489 -12.49 22.08 -17.37
CA ASN A 489 -12.87 22.37 -18.77
C ASN A 489 -12.55 23.82 -19.22
N ARG A 490 -12.33 24.72 -18.26
CA ARG A 490 -12.03 26.14 -18.48
C ARG A 490 -11.28 26.71 -17.28
N GLY A 491 -10.46 27.73 -17.50
CA GLY A 491 -9.74 28.47 -16.47
C GLY A 491 -8.22 28.27 -16.55
N LYS A 492 -7.51 28.60 -15.47
CA LYS A 492 -6.04 28.63 -15.45
C LYS A 492 -5.49 27.46 -14.66
N ILE A 493 -4.51 26.77 -15.22
CA ILE A 493 -3.76 25.72 -14.55
C ILE A 493 -2.25 25.97 -14.64
N VAL A 494 -1.52 25.46 -13.65
CA VAL A 494 -0.05 25.44 -13.64
C VAL A 494 0.42 24.00 -13.77
N ILE A 495 1.35 23.75 -14.68
CA ILE A 495 2.06 22.48 -14.80
C ILE A 495 3.52 22.74 -14.45
N ILE A 496 4.05 21.96 -13.51
CA ILE A 496 5.46 22.03 -13.08
C ILE A 496 6.05 20.65 -13.30
N CYS A 497 6.90 20.53 -14.31
CA CYS A 497 7.49 19.25 -14.67
C CYS A 497 9.00 19.27 -14.85
N GLY A 498 9.63 18.12 -14.63
CA GLY A 498 11.08 17.95 -14.77
C GLY A 498 11.46 16.67 -15.51
N GLY A 499 12.31 16.78 -16.53
CA GLY A 499 12.80 15.65 -17.31
C GLY A 499 11.66 14.81 -17.91
N THR A 500 11.59 13.52 -17.54
CA THR A 500 10.54 12.60 -17.99
C THR A 500 9.14 12.95 -17.49
N GLY A 501 9.02 13.86 -16.51
CA GLY A 501 7.72 14.32 -16.00
C GLY A 501 6.90 15.12 -17.01
N ILE A 502 7.45 15.45 -18.19
CA ILE A 502 6.67 16.06 -19.29
C ILE A 502 5.73 15.06 -19.97
N PHE A 503 6.04 13.75 -19.95
CA PHE A 503 5.33 12.74 -20.75
C PHE A 503 3.82 12.64 -20.46
N PRO A 504 3.34 12.72 -19.21
CA PRO A 504 1.90 12.76 -18.93
C PRO A 504 1.15 13.94 -19.57
N PHE A 505 1.87 14.99 -19.97
CA PHE A 505 1.28 16.22 -20.49
C PHE A 505 1.44 16.39 -22.00
N LEU A 506 2.28 15.61 -22.67
CA LEU A 506 2.54 15.80 -24.11
C LEU A 506 1.28 15.63 -24.97
N ASP A 507 0.43 14.66 -24.63
CA ASP A 507 -0.84 14.46 -25.34
C ASP A 507 -1.84 15.60 -25.09
N LEU A 508 -1.86 16.17 -23.88
CA LEU A 508 -2.64 17.37 -23.57
C LEU A 508 -2.13 18.58 -24.35
N LEU A 509 -0.80 18.73 -24.47
CA LEU A 509 -0.18 19.83 -25.21
C LEU A 509 -0.42 19.69 -26.72
N ASP A 510 -0.37 18.48 -27.27
CA ASP A 510 -0.71 18.21 -28.67
C ASP A 510 -2.21 18.49 -28.95
N PHE A 511 -3.09 18.16 -27.99
CA PHE A 511 -4.49 18.53 -28.04
C PHE A 511 -4.69 20.06 -27.99
N LEU A 512 -3.91 20.77 -27.18
CA LEU A 512 -3.93 22.23 -27.13
C LEU A 512 -3.47 22.85 -28.45
N LEU A 513 -2.42 22.30 -29.07
CA LEU A 513 -1.99 22.71 -30.42
C LEU A 513 -3.12 22.54 -31.42
N LYS A 514 -3.80 21.38 -31.45
CA LYS A 514 -4.95 21.14 -32.33
C LYS A 514 -6.09 22.13 -32.04
N THR A 515 -6.36 22.43 -30.78
CA THR A 515 -7.36 23.43 -30.36
C THR A 515 -7.02 24.84 -30.90
N ILE A 516 -5.77 25.26 -30.85
CA ILE A 516 -5.30 26.52 -31.42
C ILE A 516 -5.51 26.53 -32.93
N THR A 517 -5.10 25.46 -33.63
CA THR A 517 -5.25 25.38 -35.09
C THR A 517 -6.71 25.43 -35.52
N TYR A 518 -7.61 24.76 -34.79
CA TYR A 518 -9.05 24.82 -35.00
C TYR A 518 -9.58 26.24 -34.78
N SER A 519 -9.20 26.89 -33.69
CA SER A 519 -9.65 28.25 -33.34
C SER A 519 -9.20 29.31 -34.36
N ILE A 520 -7.94 29.24 -34.80
CA ILE A 520 -7.42 30.10 -35.88
C ILE A 520 -8.24 29.89 -37.16
N THR A 521 -8.49 28.63 -37.51
CA THR A 521 -9.21 28.29 -38.74
C THR A 521 -10.67 28.75 -38.68
N LEU A 522 -11.32 28.56 -37.52
CA LEU A 522 -12.69 29.00 -37.26
C LEU A 522 -12.80 30.52 -37.40
N ASN A 523 -11.89 31.27 -36.76
CA ASN A 523 -11.90 32.73 -36.75
C ASN A 523 -11.60 33.33 -38.13
N LYS A 524 -10.71 32.70 -38.92
CA LYS A 524 -10.28 33.24 -40.22
C LYS A 524 -11.06 32.73 -41.43
N PHE A 525 -11.48 31.46 -41.41
CA PHE A 525 -12.04 30.77 -42.59
C PHE A 525 -13.44 30.20 -42.33
N GLY A 526 -13.97 30.34 -41.11
CA GLY A 526 -15.31 29.90 -40.76
C GLY A 526 -15.41 28.43 -40.37
N LYS A 527 -16.59 28.06 -39.87
CA LYS A 527 -16.86 26.78 -39.21
C LYS A 527 -16.64 25.57 -40.12
N GLN A 528 -17.08 25.64 -41.37
CA GLN A 528 -16.96 24.50 -42.31
C GLN A 528 -15.51 24.04 -42.50
N VAL A 529 -14.57 24.99 -42.62
CA VAL A 529 -13.15 24.67 -42.82
C VAL A 529 -12.53 24.14 -41.53
N ALA A 530 -12.90 24.72 -40.39
CA ALA A 530 -12.45 24.27 -39.08
C ALA A 530 -12.93 22.85 -38.76
N ASP A 531 -14.19 22.53 -39.05
CA ASP A 531 -14.77 21.20 -38.81
C ASP A 531 -14.08 20.11 -39.64
N ASN A 532 -13.57 20.43 -40.83
CA ASN A 532 -12.74 19.49 -41.61
C ASN A 532 -11.41 19.14 -40.94
N LEU A 533 -10.86 20.02 -40.07
CA LEU A 533 -9.68 19.74 -39.25
C LEU A 533 -10.02 18.98 -37.96
N ASN A 534 -11.30 18.76 -37.68
CA ASN A 534 -11.79 18.01 -36.53
C ASN A 534 -12.59 16.75 -36.94
N PRO A 535 -12.00 15.82 -37.71
CA PRO A 535 -12.73 14.67 -38.25
C PRO A 535 -13.21 13.67 -37.19
N HIS A 536 -12.82 13.85 -35.93
CA HIS A 536 -13.10 12.96 -34.81
C HIS A 536 -13.89 13.64 -33.68
N GLU A 537 -14.55 14.77 -33.97
CA GLU A 537 -15.46 15.46 -33.04
C GLU A 537 -14.83 15.79 -31.68
N CYS A 538 -13.55 16.18 -31.69
CA CYS A 538 -12.85 16.58 -30.48
C CYS A 538 -13.47 17.84 -29.88
N GLN A 539 -13.54 17.86 -28.55
CA GLN A 539 -14.10 18.95 -27.77
C GLN A 539 -13.09 20.12 -27.66
N PHE A 540 -12.78 20.78 -28.78
CA PHE A 540 -11.80 21.88 -28.82
C PHE A 540 -12.26 23.19 -28.15
N ASN A 541 -13.50 23.28 -27.68
CA ASN A 541 -13.98 24.46 -26.97
C ASN A 541 -13.51 24.47 -25.50
N THR A 542 -12.19 24.47 -25.30
CA THR A 542 -11.57 24.53 -23.98
C THR A 542 -10.99 25.93 -23.78
N ASN A 543 -11.58 26.73 -22.90
CA ASN A 543 -11.02 28.01 -22.47
C ASN A 543 -9.97 27.78 -21.37
N ILE A 544 -9.05 26.85 -21.61
CA ILE A 544 -8.00 26.47 -20.67
C ILE A 544 -6.74 27.26 -21.01
N HIS A 545 -6.15 27.85 -19.99
CA HIS A 545 -4.86 28.53 -20.06
C HIS A 545 -3.85 27.76 -19.21
N ILE A 546 -2.75 27.35 -19.83
CA ILE A 546 -1.72 26.56 -19.18
C ILE A 546 -0.48 27.43 -18.96
N THR A 547 0.00 27.49 -17.72
CA THR A 547 1.37 27.96 -17.42
C THR A 547 2.25 26.74 -17.19
N LEU A 548 3.20 26.47 -18.09
CA LEU A 548 4.07 25.31 -18.04
C LEU A 548 5.49 25.69 -17.63
N PHE A 549 5.92 25.24 -16.46
CA PHE A 549 7.32 25.22 -16.04
C PHE A 549 7.94 23.88 -16.43
N PHE A 550 8.85 23.87 -17.41
CA PHE A 550 9.53 22.66 -17.84
C PHE A 550 11.02 22.73 -17.53
N ALA A 551 11.45 21.97 -16.53
CA ALA A 551 12.85 21.82 -16.15
C ALA A 551 13.55 20.71 -16.94
N VAL A 552 14.62 21.06 -17.66
CA VAL A 552 15.44 20.13 -18.43
C VAL A 552 16.91 20.31 -18.08
N ALA A 553 17.70 19.23 -18.23
CA ALA A 553 19.13 19.30 -17.95
C ALA A 553 19.91 20.04 -19.05
N ASN A 554 19.49 19.85 -20.31
CA ASN A 554 20.09 20.44 -21.50
C ASN A 554 19.07 20.38 -22.65
N ARG A 555 19.40 20.99 -23.80
CA ARG A 555 18.54 21.01 -24.99
C ARG A 555 18.12 19.64 -25.51
N ALA A 556 18.98 18.61 -25.42
CA ALA A 556 18.64 17.28 -25.91
C ALA A 556 17.55 16.59 -25.08
N GLU A 557 17.33 17.04 -23.84
CA GLU A 557 16.24 16.58 -22.98
C GLU A 557 14.93 17.38 -23.15
N LEU A 558 14.89 18.40 -24.02
CA LEU A 558 13.68 19.16 -24.34
C LEU A 558 12.74 18.38 -25.30
N ILE A 559 12.27 17.22 -24.83
CA ILE A 559 11.35 16.37 -25.58
C ILE A 559 9.98 17.06 -25.69
N GLY A 560 9.39 17.03 -26.90
CA GLY A 560 8.13 17.71 -27.21
C GLY A 560 8.30 19.15 -27.70
N SER A 561 9.52 19.60 -27.98
CA SER A 561 9.77 20.94 -28.56
C SER A 561 9.01 21.19 -29.87
N ASP A 562 8.77 20.12 -30.64
CA ASP A 562 7.98 20.13 -31.88
C ASP A 562 6.46 20.23 -31.66
N ILE A 563 6.00 20.20 -30.42
CA ILE A 563 4.63 20.54 -30.00
C ILE A 563 4.64 21.94 -29.37
N LEU A 564 5.56 22.17 -28.43
CA LEU A 564 5.64 23.37 -27.60
C LEU A 564 5.89 24.63 -28.43
N PHE A 565 6.87 24.63 -29.33
CA PHE A 565 7.21 25.85 -30.09
C PHE A 565 6.15 26.22 -31.12
N PRO A 566 5.54 25.29 -31.86
CA PRO A 566 4.39 25.60 -32.70
C PRO A 566 3.22 26.22 -31.95
N ILE A 567 2.95 25.81 -30.71
CA ILE A 567 1.92 26.46 -29.87
C ILE A 567 2.26 27.94 -29.66
N ILE A 568 3.47 28.24 -29.19
CA ILE A 568 3.92 29.61 -28.93
C ILE A 568 3.90 30.47 -30.21
N GLN A 569 4.22 29.88 -31.35
CA GLN A 569 4.19 30.57 -32.63
C GLN A 569 2.75 30.86 -33.09
N LEU A 570 1.89 29.85 -33.12
CA LEU A 570 0.55 29.95 -33.69
C LEU A 570 -0.41 30.72 -32.80
N GLN A 571 -0.26 30.68 -31.47
CA GLN A 571 -1.15 31.42 -30.55
C GLN A 571 -1.09 32.94 -30.73
N LYS A 572 -0.08 33.48 -31.42
CA LYS A 572 -0.01 34.90 -31.82
C LYS A 572 -1.16 35.33 -32.75
N HIS A 573 -1.86 34.37 -33.35
CA HIS A 573 -3.06 34.59 -34.16
C HIS A 573 -4.36 34.50 -33.37
N LEU A 574 -4.29 34.28 -32.05
CA LEU A 574 -5.44 34.27 -31.15
C LEU A 574 -5.51 35.58 -30.37
N GLU A 575 -6.69 35.89 -29.84
CA GLU A 575 -6.91 37.07 -28.96
C GLU A 575 -6.30 36.88 -27.57
N SER A 576 -6.13 35.63 -27.13
CA SER A 576 -5.61 35.29 -25.81
C SER A 576 -4.54 34.19 -25.90
N GLU A 577 -3.50 34.33 -25.08
CA GLU A 577 -2.47 33.31 -24.88
C GLU A 577 -3.07 32.07 -24.20
N VAL A 578 -2.92 30.90 -24.80
CA VAL A 578 -3.42 29.63 -24.23
C VAL A 578 -2.33 28.84 -23.52
N LEU A 579 -1.05 29.06 -23.88
CA LEU A 579 0.11 28.46 -23.23
C LEU A 579 1.18 29.51 -22.96
N ARG A 580 1.51 29.68 -21.69
CA ARG A 580 2.73 30.36 -21.25
C ARG A 580 3.80 29.33 -20.92
N LEU A 581 4.85 29.26 -21.72
CA LEU A 581 5.96 28.32 -21.56
C LEU A 581 7.16 28.98 -20.87
N ILE A 582 7.60 28.40 -19.75
CA ILE A 582 8.80 28.78 -19.02
C ILE A 582 9.75 27.58 -18.97
N ILE A 583 10.89 27.67 -19.64
CA ILE A 583 11.90 26.61 -19.67
C ILE A 583 12.95 26.88 -18.60
N LYS A 584 13.12 25.93 -17.68
CA LYS A 584 14.19 25.96 -16.69
C LYS A 584 15.38 25.16 -17.21
N ILE A 585 16.41 25.86 -17.70
CA ILE A 585 17.61 25.30 -18.33
C ILE A 585 18.83 26.16 -17.99
N ARG A 586 19.97 25.52 -17.72
CA ARG A 586 21.17 26.21 -17.25
C ARG A 586 22.00 26.75 -18.42
N GLY A 587 22.28 28.06 -18.41
CA GLY A 587 23.17 28.70 -19.38
C GLY A 587 22.67 28.73 -20.84
N GLU A 588 21.44 28.30 -21.10
CA GLU A 588 20.84 28.28 -22.43
C GLU A 588 19.62 29.21 -22.49
N ARG A 589 19.35 29.79 -23.66
CA ARG A 589 18.18 30.64 -23.92
C ARG A 589 17.49 30.21 -25.22
N TYR A 590 16.19 30.38 -25.28
CA TYR A 590 15.38 30.12 -26.46
C TYR A 590 14.71 31.42 -26.91
N GLU A 591 14.82 31.75 -28.19
CA GLU A 591 14.19 32.95 -28.73
C GLU A 591 12.67 32.86 -28.62
N GLY A 592 12.05 33.92 -28.10
CA GLY A 592 10.60 33.99 -27.93
C GLY A 592 10.00 33.12 -26.83
N VAL A 593 10.83 32.47 -26.00
CA VAL A 593 10.39 31.64 -24.86
C VAL A 593 11.06 32.11 -23.58
N GLU A 594 10.31 32.23 -22.49
CA GLU A 594 10.86 32.62 -21.19
C GLU A 594 11.79 31.50 -20.67
N THR A 595 13.04 31.84 -20.36
CA THR A 595 14.02 30.88 -19.83
C THR A 595 14.53 31.32 -18.46
N ILE A 596 14.59 30.38 -17.51
CA ILE A 596 15.11 30.62 -16.17
C ILE A 596 16.27 29.65 -15.87
N ASP A 597 17.31 30.14 -15.20
CA ASP A 597 18.45 29.32 -14.76
C ASP A 597 18.30 28.93 -13.27
N GLU A 598 17.61 29.76 -12.50
CA GLU A 598 17.46 29.56 -11.06
C GLU A 598 16.63 28.33 -10.69
N ARG A 599 16.84 27.85 -9.46
CA ARG A 599 16.04 26.77 -8.90
C ARG A 599 14.62 27.27 -8.63
N PHE A 600 13.67 26.34 -8.64
CA PHE A 600 12.31 26.63 -8.17
C PHE A 600 12.38 27.11 -6.72
N SER A 601 11.87 28.31 -6.49
CA SER A 601 11.89 29.02 -5.22
C SER A 601 10.65 29.89 -5.12
N LYS A 602 10.27 30.26 -3.90
CA LYS A 602 9.14 31.17 -3.66
C LYS A 602 9.32 32.49 -4.41
N VAL A 603 10.52 33.08 -4.38
CA VAL A 603 10.84 34.33 -5.07
C VAL A 603 10.64 34.21 -6.58
N MET A 604 11.06 33.09 -7.18
CA MET A 604 10.87 32.84 -8.60
C MET A 604 9.38 32.73 -8.94
N PHE A 605 8.62 31.92 -8.21
CA PHE A 605 7.20 31.77 -8.48
C PHE A 605 6.42 33.06 -8.21
N ASP A 606 6.72 33.81 -7.14
CA ASP A 606 6.14 35.13 -6.87
C ASP A 606 6.38 36.11 -8.03
N ARG A 607 7.57 36.06 -8.64
CA ARG A 607 7.91 36.89 -9.81
C ARG A 607 7.14 36.47 -11.07
N VAL A 608 6.99 35.17 -11.31
CA VAL A 608 6.45 34.63 -12.57
C VAL A 608 4.92 34.52 -12.53
N LEU A 609 4.36 33.97 -11.44
CA LEU A 609 2.92 33.78 -11.24
C LEU A 609 2.24 35.01 -10.64
N GLY A 610 3.00 35.89 -9.98
CA GLY A 610 2.46 37.05 -9.26
C GLY A 610 1.81 36.65 -7.94
N LYS A 611 1.18 37.64 -7.27
CA LYS A 611 0.48 37.44 -5.99
C LYS A 611 -0.95 36.91 -6.14
N ASN A 612 -1.55 37.04 -7.32
CA ASN A 612 -2.92 36.60 -7.55
C ASN A 612 -2.92 35.15 -8.05
N LEU A 613 -3.14 34.21 -7.14
CA LEU A 613 -3.13 32.77 -7.40
C LEU A 613 -4.50 32.25 -7.82
N ASP A 614 -5.12 32.89 -8.81
CA ASP A 614 -6.39 32.48 -9.42
C ASP A 614 -6.17 31.31 -10.39
N TYR A 615 -5.55 30.24 -9.88
CA TYR A 615 -5.31 28.98 -10.57
C TYR A 615 -6.18 27.90 -9.94
N GLN A 616 -6.84 27.13 -10.80
CA GLN A 616 -7.74 26.07 -10.36
C GLN A 616 -6.99 24.77 -10.02
N ARG A 617 -5.75 24.62 -10.50
CA ARG A 617 -4.95 23.41 -10.26
C ARG A 617 -3.46 23.64 -10.52
N TYR A 618 -2.64 22.93 -9.73
CA TYR A 618 -1.19 22.83 -9.84
C TYR A 618 -0.82 21.36 -10.03
N LEU A 619 -0.35 21.00 -11.23
CA LEU A 619 0.05 19.65 -11.58
C LEU A 619 1.58 19.52 -11.48
N ILE A 620 2.07 18.56 -10.69
CA ILE A 620 3.50 18.37 -10.43
C ILE A 620 3.93 16.97 -10.89
N CYS A 621 4.91 16.90 -11.80
CA CYS A 621 5.49 15.62 -12.23
C CYS A 621 6.99 15.74 -12.50
N GLY A 622 7.83 15.03 -11.75
CA GLY A 622 9.28 15.16 -11.92
C GLY A 622 10.06 14.30 -10.96
N PRO A 623 11.38 14.56 -10.80
CA PRO A 623 12.21 13.79 -9.89
C PRO A 623 11.76 13.97 -8.43
N PRO A 624 12.06 13.01 -7.53
CA PRO A 624 11.64 13.05 -6.12
C PRO A 624 11.98 14.38 -5.42
N GLN A 625 13.18 14.91 -5.63
CA GLN A 625 13.59 16.19 -5.05
C GLN A 625 12.66 17.36 -5.44
N MET A 626 12.14 17.35 -6.67
CA MET A 626 11.19 18.37 -7.14
C MET A 626 9.83 18.17 -6.49
N GLN A 627 9.36 16.91 -6.41
CA GLN A 627 8.10 16.56 -5.76
C GLN A 627 8.10 16.91 -4.26
N ALA A 628 9.24 16.80 -3.59
CA ALA A 628 9.39 17.16 -2.18
C ALA A 628 9.49 18.68 -1.95
N SER A 629 10.14 19.42 -2.85
CA SER A 629 10.44 20.85 -2.64
C SER A 629 9.38 21.81 -3.16
N VAL A 630 8.71 21.49 -4.27
CA VAL A 630 7.75 22.40 -4.91
C VAL A 630 6.46 22.60 -4.09
N PRO A 631 5.81 21.56 -3.53
CA PRO A 631 4.56 21.74 -2.78
C PRO A 631 4.69 22.66 -1.57
N PRO A 632 5.71 22.53 -0.69
CA PRO A 632 5.91 23.48 0.40
C PRO A 632 6.07 24.92 -0.08
N ILE A 633 6.79 25.14 -1.19
CA ILE A 633 6.94 26.47 -1.79
C ILE A 633 5.59 27.03 -2.23
N LEU A 634 4.74 26.24 -2.88
CA LEU A 634 3.40 26.66 -3.30
C LEU A 634 2.49 26.94 -2.09
N GLN A 635 2.57 26.11 -1.05
CA GLN A 635 1.84 26.32 0.21
C GLN A 635 2.28 27.62 0.91
N GLU A 636 3.58 27.94 0.93
CA GLU A 636 4.10 29.21 1.43
C GLU A 636 3.61 30.43 0.62
N MET A 637 3.25 30.24 -0.64
CA MET A 637 2.59 31.26 -1.46
C MET A 637 1.08 31.37 -1.20
N GLY A 638 0.50 30.47 -0.40
CA GLY A 638 -0.93 30.43 -0.08
C GLY A 638 -1.76 29.49 -0.95
N VAL A 639 -1.13 28.64 -1.78
CA VAL A 639 -1.84 27.60 -2.54
C VAL A 639 -2.39 26.55 -1.57
N GLN A 640 -3.68 26.27 -1.68
CA GLN A 640 -4.34 25.24 -0.86
C GLN A 640 -3.90 23.85 -1.30
N ASP A 641 -3.69 22.95 -0.33
CA ASP A 641 -3.16 21.59 -0.57
C ASP A 641 -4.00 20.80 -1.59
N HIS A 642 -5.33 20.92 -1.54
CA HIS A 642 -6.23 20.23 -2.45
C HIS A 642 -6.13 20.68 -3.93
N LEU A 643 -5.48 21.81 -4.19
CA LEU A 643 -5.22 22.29 -5.56
C LEU A 643 -3.90 21.74 -6.12
N ILE A 644 -3.06 21.15 -5.27
CA ILE A 644 -1.76 20.57 -5.64
C ILE A 644 -1.95 19.08 -5.92
N HIS A 645 -1.62 18.66 -7.14
CA HIS A 645 -1.82 17.29 -7.59
C HIS A 645 -0.54 16.72 -8.18
N PHE A 646 -0.14 15.55 -7.68
CA PHE A 646 1.05 14.82 -8.13
C PHE A 646 0.67 13.84 -9.23
N ILE A 647 1.34 13.92 -10.36
CA ILE A 647 1.19 12.99 -11.49
C ILE A 647 2.24 11.89 -11.44
#